data_AF-A0A6A6LGP0-F1
#
_entry.id   AF-A0A6A6LGP0-F1
#
_cell.length_a   1.000
_cell.length_b   1.000
_cell.length_c   1.000
_cell.angle_alpha   90.00
_cell.angle_beta   90.00
_cell.angle_gamma   90.00
#
_symmetry.space_group_name_H-M   'P 1'
#
loop_
_entity.id
_entity.type
_entity.pdbx_description
1 polymer ?
#
loop_
_entity_poly.entity_id
_entity_poly.type
_entity_poly.pdbx_seq_one_letter_code
_entity_poly.pdbx_strand_id
1 'polypeptide(L)'
;MECGLQESLVQGTILARVLEFSVWAQYNEDFDHVKSCSCTVKKVLAVHKWSNEVLSAKQSKTTAMARFILENLALRISLVLFILLNSSLSVASDSTQEANALFRWAATLYDFKYSNISLKWHRHPGNATNSDPGTSPCNWLGISCNVEGRVERLNLTNAGLNGTLHEFSFSSFPDLAYIDLSINLLFGTIPLGITQLSKLIYLDLSSNLLSGSIPPEIGLLTNLDILHLAANHLNGSIPPEIGQLTSLTELALYVNNLDGHIPASVGSLTKMRRLFLYDNQLSGSVPSELGNLTNLVELYMDTNSLSGPIPSTFGNLKNLVVLFMFKNRLSGPIPQQIGNLNVASDSTQEANALLKWAATLHNFKDSNISTWPLHPENATNSSPGTSPCNWLGISCNVQGRVERLNLTNAVLNGTLHELSFSSFPDLAYIDLSVNLLFGTIQLGITQLSKLIYLDLSNNLLSGSIPPEIGLLTNLDILPLLNNLDGHIPASVGSLTKMRRLFLYDNQLSGSVPSELGNLTDLVELYMDTNSLSGPIPSTFGNLKNLAVLFMFKNRLSGPIPQQIGNLKSLNNLSLWGNNLSGPIPTTLRGWGTNEGLIISILGHRNAAQRKLIRETYAETYGEDLLKALDKELSNDFELLFPLVCSYRYEGDEVSMTLAKTEAKLLHEKISKKAYGDEDFIRVLATRSKAQINATLNQYKNEFGNDLNKDLKTDPKDEFLALLRATVKCLTRPEKYFEKVLRLSINRRGTDEGALTRVVTTRAEVDLKIIKDEYQQRNSVPLDRAIVKDTHGDYEKMLLALIGHKED
;
A
#
# COMPACT_ATOMS: atom_id res chain seq x y z
N MET A 1 -8.31 -42.12 32.38
CA MET A 1 -7.22 -43.12 32.41
C MET A 1 -6.57 -43.07 31.04
N GLU A 2 -5.64 -42.12 30.85
CA GLU A 2 -4.17 -42.30 30.91
C GLU A 2 -3.63 -42.97 29.62
N CYS A 3 -2.95 -42.20 28.75
CA CYS A 3 -1.47 -42.16 28.52
C CYS A 3 -0.93 -43.47 27.89
N GLY A 4 -0.08 -43.54 26.85
CA GLY A 4 0.84 -42.64 26.17
C GLY A 4 2.10 -43.46 25.73
N LEU A 5 2.83 -43.01 24.69
CA LEU A 5 4.21 -43.40 24.27
C LEU A 5 4.42 -44.77 23.56
N GLN A 6 5.45 -45.04 22.73
CA GLN A 6 6.28 -44.40 21.68
C GLN A 6 7.30 -45.49 21.22
N GLU A 7 7.86 -45.37 20.00
CA GLU A 7 9.14 -45.99 19.50
C GLU A 7 9.19 -47.51 19.17
N SER A 8 10.10 -48.06 18.34
CA SER A 8 10.91 -47.68 17.15
C SER A 8 11.78 -48.93 16.78
N LEU A 9 12.42 -48.94 15.60
CA LEU A 9 13.50 -49.86 15.13
C LEU A 9 13.13 -51.34 14.80
N VAL A 10 13.21 -51.71 13.51
CA VAL A 10 14.31 -52.48 12.88
C VAL A 10 14.10 -52.45 11.36
N GLN A 11 14.68 -51.45 10.70
CA GLN A 11 15.11 -51.55 9.31
C GLN A 11 16.61 -51.88 9.34
N GLY A 12 17.03 -52.90 8.59
CA GLY A 12 18.44 -53.03 8.22
C GLY A 12 19.02 -54.43 8.22
N THR A 13 18.50 -55.38 7.41
CA THR A 13 19.32 -56.55 6.98
C THR A 13 18.84 -57.31 5.74
N ILE A 14 18.18 -56.68 4.75
CA ILE A 14 17.84 -57.37 3.47
C ILE A 14 18.10 -56.46 2.26
N LEU A 15 19.23 -55.74 2.26
CA LEU A 15 19.68 -54.99 1.08
C LEU A 15 21.08 -55.37 0.58
N ALA A 16 21.71 -56.39 1.17
CA ALA A 16 23.10 -56.76 0.87
C ALA A 16 23.28 -58.13 0.18
N ARG A 17 22.22 -58.75 -0.36
CA ARG A 17 22.33 -60.06 -1.06
C ARG A 17 21.62 -60.18 -2.41
N VAL A 18 21.05 -59.10 -2.94
CA VAL A 18 20.34 -59.13 -4.25
C VAL A 18 21.19 -58.52 -5.38
N LEU A 19 22.34 -57.91 -5.07
CA LEU A 19 23.20 -57.24 -6.06
C LEU A 19 24.31 -58.12 -6.68
N GLU A 20 24.39 -59.42 -6.36
CA GLU A 20 25.42 -60.32 -6.92
C GLU A 20 24.90 -61.29 -8.01
N PHE A 21 23.60 -61.33 -8.33
CA PHE A 21 23.07 -62.27 -9.33
C PHE A 21 22.76 -61.66 -10.71
N SER A 22 22.83 -60.33 -10.85
CA SER A 22 22.41 -59.61 -12.06
C SER A 22 23.50 -59.47 -13.13
N VAL A 23 24.68 -60.07 -12.94
CA VAL A 23 25.83 -59.93 -13.86
C VAL A 23 26.14 -61.23 -14.64
N TRP A 24 25.37 -62.31 -14.45
CA TRP A 24 25.71 -63.62 -15.03
C TRP A 24 24.77 -64.14 -16.15
N ALA A 25 23.72 -63.41 -16.54
CA ALA A 25 22.75 -63.91 -17.54
C ALA A 25 22.61 -62.99 -18.78
N GLN A 26 23.73 -62.47 -19.28
CA GLN A 26 23.77 -61.67 -20.52
C GLN A 26 24.65 -62.30 -21.62
N TYR A 27 24.91 -63.62 -21.55
CA TYR A 27 25.64 -64.33 -22.59
C TYR A 27 25.02 -65.70 -22.86
N ASN A 28 24.75 -65.92 -24.15
CA ASN A 28 24.59 -67.16 -24.89
C ASN A 28 23.18 -67.64 -25.29
N GLU A 29 23.19 -67.99 -26.57
CA GLU A 29 22.15 -68.33 -27.50
C GLU A 29 21.70 -69.79 -27.35
N ASP A 30 20.56 -70.04 -28.01
CA ASP A 30 20.34 -71.19 -28.89
C ASP A 30 19.39 -72.32 -28.47
N PHE A 31 18.86 -72.88 -29.54
CA PHE A 31 17.64 -73.64 -29.80
C PHE A 31 17.44 -74.99 -29.07
N ASP A 32 16.14 -75.26 -28.85
CA ASP A 32 15.41 -76.53 -29.03
C ASP A 32 15.82 -77.88 -28.41
N HIS A 33 14.74 -78.63 -28.15
CA HIS A 33 14.63 -80.09 -28.02
C HIS A 33 14.62 -80.78 -26.63
N VAL A 34 13.38 -80.96 -26.17
CA VAL A 34 12.74 -82.26 -25.87
C VAL A 34 13.15 -83.03 -24.59
N LYS A 35 12.17 -83.02 -23.67
CA LYS A 35 11.66 -84.11 -22.81
C LYS A 35 12.68 -84.92 -22.00
N SER A 36 12.64 -84.74 -20.68
CA SER A 36 12.02 -85.69 -19.75
C SER A 36 12.24 -85.25 -18.30
N CYS A 37 11.25 -85.56 -17.46
CA CYS A 37 11.25 -85.48 -15.99
C CYS A 37 11.00 -84.12 -15.29
N SER A 38 10.01 -84.21 -14.40
CA SER A 38 10.03 -83.69 -13.02
C SER A 38 9.17 -82.47 -12.71
N CYS A 39 8.56 -82.56 -11.53
CA CYS A 39 7.54 -81.74 -10.88
C CYS A 39 7.80 -80.23 -10.71
N THR A 40 8.69 -79.62 -11.49
CA THR A 40 9.10 -78.22 -11.33
C THR A 40 8.29 -77.24 -12.20
N VAL A 41 7.66 -77.71 -13.28
CA VAL A 41 6.91 -76.86 -14.23
C VAL A 41 5.54 -76.40 -13.71
N LYS A 42 4.89 -77.16 -12.80
CA LYS A 42 3.60 -76.76 -12.20
C LYS A 42 3.70 -75.63 -11.17
N LYS A 43 4.87 -75.43 -10.54
CA LYS A 43 5.11 -74.31 -9.61
C LYS A 43 5.48 -73.02 -10.35
N VAL A 44 6.21 -73.11 -11.46
CA VAL A 44 6.59 -71.92 -12.26
C VAL A 44 5.40 -71.34 -13.04
N LEU A 45 4.50 -72.17 -13.59
CA LEU A 45 3.28 -71.69 -14.26
C LEU A 45 2.28 -71.03 -13.29
N ALA A 46 2.23 -71.45 -12.03
CA ALA A 46 1.40 -70.79 -11.01
C ALA A 46 1.95 -69.41 -10.62
N VAL A 47 3.27 -69.26 -10.52
CA VAL A 47 3.93 -67.97 -10.22
C VAL A 47 3.87 -67.01 -11.41
N HIS A 48 3.96 -67.50 -12.65
CA HIS A 48 3.85 -66.66 -13.85
C HIS A 48 2.41 -66.18 -14.10
N LYS A 49 1.41 -67.03 -13.82
CA LYS A 49 -0.01 -66.65 -13.88
C LYS A 49 -0.39 -65.65 -12.77
N TRP A 50 0.13 -65.84 -11.56
CA TRP A 50 0.00 -64.88 -10.46
C TRP A 50 0.73 -63.56 -10.74
N SER A 51 1.92 -63.60 -11.35
CA SER A 51 2.67 -62.41 -11.77
C SER A 51 1.93 -61.59 -12.83
N ASN A 52 1.35 -62.23 -13.85
CA ASN A 52 0.61 -61.52 -14.91
C ASN A 52 -0.76 -61.01 -14.45
N GLU A 53 -1.43 -61.69 -13.51
CA GLU A 53 -2.65 -61.20 -12.87
C GLU A 53 -2.36 -60.05 -11.88
N VAL A 54 -1.21 -60.08 -11.17
CA VAL A 54 -0.77 -58.98 -10.29
C VAL A 54 -0.24 -57.78 -11.09
N LEU A 55 0.41 -57.98 -12.23
CA LEU A 55 0.86 -56.90 -13.13
C LEU A 55 -0.30 -56.23 -13.87
N SER A 56 -1.32 -56.98 -14.32
CA SER A 56 -2.53 -56.38 -14.92
C SER A 56 -3.41 -55.69 -13.87
N ALA A 57 -3.49 -56.22 -12.64
CA ALA A 57 -4.15 -55.56 -11.52
C ALA A 57 -3.38 -54.33 -11.01
N LYS A 58 -2.03 -54.32 -11.08
CA LYS A 58 -1.21 -53.14 -10.77
C LYS A 58 -1.28 -52.07 -11.86
N GLN A 59 -1.32 -52.43 -13.15
CA GLN A 59 -1.50 -51.45 -14.24
C GLN A 59 -2.89 -50.81 -14.18
N SER A 60 -3.95 -51.58 -13.93
CA SER A 60 -5.31 -51.06 -13.74
C SER A 60 -5.45 -50.18 -12.49
N LYS A 61 -4.86 -50.57 -11.35
CA LYS A 61 -4.90 -49.74 -10.11
C LYS A 61 -3.99 -48.53 -10.17
N THR A 62 -2.85 -48.56 -10.86
CA THR A 62 -1.99 -47.37 -11.01
C THR A 62 -2.54 -46.38 -12.03
N THR A 63 -3.22 -46.83 -13.10
CA THR A 63 -3.94 -45.88 -13.98
C THR A 63 -5.23 -45.36 -13.35
N ALA A 64 -5.96 -46.14 -12.55
CA ALA A 64 -7.14 -45.68 -11.83
C ALA A 64 -6.80 -44.78 -10.62
N MET A 65 -5.72 -45.08 -9.89
CA MET A 65 -5.24 -44.26 -8.77
C MET A 65 -4.49 -43.03 -9.27
N ALA A 66 -3.75 -43.11 -10.39
CA ALA A 66 -3.22 -41.92 -11.07
C ALA A 66 -4.33 -41.08 -11.68
N ARG A 67 -5.39 -41.65 -12.28
CA ARG A 67 -6.60 -40.88 -12.67
C ARG A 67 -7.32 -40.28 -11.49
N PHE A 68 -7.51 -41.01 -10.39
CA PHE A 68 -8.19 -40.49 -9.20
C PHE A 68 -7.35 -39.42 -8.47
N ILE A 69 -6.02 -39.54 -8.47
CA ILE A 69 -5.09 -38.52 -7.97
C ILE A 69 -5.02 -37.34 -8.94
N LEU A 70 -4.95 -37.55 -10.26
CA LEU A 70 -4.97 -36.47 -11.27
C LEU A 70 -6.32 -35.76 -11.33
N GLU A 71 -7.43 -36.45 -11.17
CA GLU A 71 -8.78 -35.88 -11.13
C GLU A 71 -9.03 -35.17 -9.80
N ASN A 72 -8.60 -35.70 -8.65
CA ASN A 72 -8.67 -34.96 -7.37
C ASN A 72 -7.66 -33.82 -7.30
N LEU A 73 -6.48 -33.94 -7.92
CA LEU A 73 -5.49 -32.87 -8.02
C LEU A 73 -5.96 -31.83 -9.03
N ALA A 74 -6.59 -32.21 -10.13
CA ALA A 74 -7.23 -31.28 -11.08
C ALA A 74 -8.50 -30.65 -10.51
N LEU A 75 -9.27 -31.34 -9.66
CA LEU A 75 -10.40 -30.76 -8.92
C LEU A 75 -9.90 -29.82 -7.82
N ARG A 76 -8.84 -30.16 -7.08
CA ARG A 76 -8.24 -29.26 -6.08
C ARG A 76 -7.51 -28.09 -6.72
N ILE A 77 -6.80 -28.30 -7.82
CA ILE A 77 -6.16 -27.25 -8.63
C ILE A 77 -7.23 -26.42 -9.34
N SER A 78 -8.30 -27.01 -9.88
CA SER A 78 -9.42 -26.24 -10.44
C SER A 78 -10.18 -25.50 -9.36
N LEU A 79 -10.37 -26.05 -8.16
CA LEU A 79 -11.02 -25.36 -7.05
C LEU A 79 -10.13 -24.21 -6.54
N VAL A 80 -8.82 -24.42 -6.41
CA VAL A 80 -7.85 -23.39 -6.03
C VAL A 80 -7.71 -22.34 -7.14
N LEU A 81 -7.64 -22.72 -8.42
CA LEU A 81 -7.64 -21.79 -9.56
C LEU A 81 -8.97 -21.07 -9.69
N PHE A 82 -10.10 -21.71 -9.42
CA PHE A 82 -11.43 -21.08 -9.43
C PHE A 82 -11.59 -20.13 -8.24
N ILE A 83 -11.05 -20.47 -7.06
CA ILE A 83 -10.98 -19.57 -5.91
C ILE A 83 -10.03 -18.39 -6.19
N LEU A 84 -8.84 -18.63 -6.77
CA LEU A 84 -7.85 -17.59 -7.10
C LEU A 84 -8.27 -16.69 -8.27
N LEU A 85 -8.93 -17.24 -9.29
CA LEU A 85 -9.48 -16.48 -10.42
C LEU A 85 -10.70 -15.67 -9.98
N ASN A 86 -11.62 -16.24 -9.19
CA ASN A 86 -12.79 -15.48 -8.71
C ASN A 86 -12.42 -14.42 -7.66
N SER A 87 -11.45 -14.70 -6.77
CA SER A 87 -10.96 -13.70 -5.79
C SER A 87 -10.23 -12.53 -6.46
N SER A 88 -9.39 -12.79 -7.46
CA SER A 88 -8.69 -11.72 -8.19
C SER A 88 -9.61 -10.89 -9.10
N LEU A 89 -10.63 -11.50 -9.71
CA LEU A 89 -11.66 -10.78 -10.47
C LEU A 89 -12.59 -9.95 -9.57
N SER A 90 -12.97 -10.44 -8.38
CA SER A 90 -13.80 -9.66 -7.44
C SER A 90 -13.02 -8.48 -6.86
N VAL A 91 -11.76 -8.70 -6.48
CA VAL A 91 -10.88 -7.65 -5.97
C VAL A 91 -10.70 -6.48 -6.96
N ALA A 92 -10.46 -6.78 -8.24
CA ALA A 92 -10.27 -5.74 -9.26
C ALA A 92 -11.57 -4.95 -9.56
N SER A 93 -12.74 -5.61 -9.51
CA SER A 93 -14.03 -4.93 -9.65
C SER A 93 -14.36 -4.07 -8.43
N ASP A 94 -14.08 -4.56 -7.24
CA ASP A 94 -14.37 -3.87 -5.97
C ASP A 94 -13.48 -2.64 -5.79
N SER A 95 -12.17 -2.75 -6.07
CA SER A 95 -11.23 -1.62 -6.00
C SER A 95 -11.63 -0.49 -6.97
N THR A 96 -12.19 -0.84 -8.14
CA THR A 96 -12.71 0.14 -9.11
C THR A 96 -14.01 0.80 -8.64
N GLN A 97 -14.86 0.07 -7.91
CA GLN A 97 -16.10 0.58 -7.31
C GLN A 97 -15.79 1.56 -6.16
N GLU A 98 -14.85 1.21 -5.29
CA GLU A 98 -14.38 2.05 -4.18
C GLU A 98 -13.81 3.38 -4.69
N ALA A 99 -12.91 3.34 -5.68
CA ALA A 99 -12.40 4.55 -6.33
C ALA A 99 -13.51 5.41 -6.96
N ASN A 100 -14.53 4.78 -7.57
CA ASN A 100 -15.68 5.49 -8.13
C ASN A 100 -16.48 6.23 -7.06
N ALA A 101 -16.70 5.59 -5.92
CA ALA A 101 -17.46 6.14 -4.81
C ALA A 101 -16.73 7.34 -4.18
N LEU A 102 -15.42 7.23 -3.94
CA LEU A 102 -14.59 8.33 -3.42
C LEU A 102 -14.63 9.56 -4.35
N PHE A 103 -14.47 9.35 -5.65
CA PHE A 103 -14.55 10.46 -6.62
C PHE A 103 -15.92 11.13 -6.66
N ARG A 104 -17.01 10.34 -6.61
CA ARG A 104 -18.37 10.91 -6.63
C ARG A 104 -18.59 11.79 -5.41
N TRP A 105 -18.17 11.34 -4.24
CA TRP A 105 -18.25 12.14 -3.03
C TRP A 105 -17.36 13.38 -3.11
N ALA A 106 -16.10 13.25 -3.53
CA ALA A 106 -15.18 14.39 -3.68
C ALA A 106 -15.75 15.47 -4.62
N ALA A 107 -16.45 15.09 -5.69
CA ALA A 107 -17.08 16.02 -6.62
C ALA A 107 -18.26 16.81 -6.02
N THR A 108 -18.78 16.41 -4.86
CA THR A 108 -19.87 17.10 -4.15
C THR A 108 -19.36 18.14 -3.14
N LEU A 109 -18.05 18.18 -2.88
CA LEU A 109 -17.45 19.12 -1.94
C LEU A 109 -17.29 20.51 -2.57
N TYR A 110 -17.71 21.56 -1.84
CA TYR A 110 -17.81 22.96 -2.29
C TYR A 110 -16.49 23.53 -2.84
N ASP A 111 -15.34 23.19 -2.24
CA ASP A 111 -14.04 23.78 -2.58
C ASP A 111 -13.20 22.99 -3.59
N PHE A 112 -13.68 21.82 -4.05
CA PHE A 112 -12.99 21.04 -5.10
C PHE A 112 -12.97 21.76 -6.46
N LYS A 113 -13.82 22.79 -6.65
CA LYS A 113 -13.90 23.58 -7.88
C LYS A 113 -13.00 24.83 -7.92
N TYR A 114 -12.50 25.33 -6.78
CA TYR A 114 -11.84 26.65 -6.72
C TYR A 114 -10.62 26.76 -5.77
N SER A 115 -10.22 25.69 -5.09
CA SER A 115 -9.06 25.72 -4.18
C SER A 115 -7.81 25.03 -4.77
N ASN A 116 -6.64 25.54 -4.41
CA ASN A 116 -5.30 25.02 -4.77
C ASN A 116 -4.91 23.74 -3.99
N ILE A 117 -5.86 23.10 -3.29
CA ILE A 117 -5.62 21.88 -2.50
C ILE A 117 -5.94 20.68 -3.38
N SER A 118 -4.98 20.28 -4.23
CA SER A 118 -5.14 19.03 -4.97
C SER A 118 -4.95 17.87 -3.99
N LEU A 119 -6.00 17.14 -3.65
CA LEU A 119 -5.90 15.85 -2.93
C LEU A 119 -5.05 14.80 -3.69
N LYS A 120 -4.52 15.12 -4.88
CA LYS A 120 -3.81 14.21 -5.80
C LYS A 120 -4.59 12.91 -6.06
N TRP A 121 -5.91 12.95 -5.92
CA TRP A 121 -6.80 11.85 -6.29
C TRP A 121 -6.94 11.88 -7.81
N HIS A 122 -6.04 11.18 -8.49
CA HIS A 122 -6.04 11.07 -9.95
C HIS A 122 -6.53 9.69 -10.36
N ARG A 123 -7.29 9.65 -11.45
CA ARG A 123 -7.69 8.40 -12.09
C ARG A 123 -6.87 8.22 -13.37
N HIS A 124 -6.20 7.08 -13.53
CA HIS A 124 -5.82 6.63 -14.85
C HIS A 124 -7.09 6.19 -15.61
N PRO A 125 -7.39 6.69 -16.82
CA PRO A 125 -8.65 6.41 -17.47
C PRO A 125 -8.62 5.07 -18.23
N GLY A 126 -9.15 4.01 -17.62
CA GLY A 126 -9.50 2.74 -18.27
C GLY A 126 -11.02 2.57 -18.38
N ASN A 127 -11.52 2.22 -19.56
CA ASN A 127 -12.95 2.02 -19.86
C ASN A 127 -13.39 0.60 -19.47
N ALA A 128 -14.45 0.48 -18.67
CA ALA A 128 -14.98 -0.75 -18.08
C ALA A 128 -15.47 -1.75 -19.15
N THR A 129 -14.63 -2.68 -19.56
CA THR A 129 -15.07 -4.04 -19.96
C THR A 129 -13.99 -5.11 -19.81
N ASN A 130 -12.78 -4.79 -19.34
CA ASN A 130 -11.86 -5.77 -18.77
C ASN A 130 -11.08 -5.11 -17.63
N SER A 131 -10.91 -5.84 -16.54
CA SER A 131 -10.13 -5.50 -15.35
C SER A 131 -8.73 -5.01 -15.72
N ASP A 132 -8.49 -3.71 -15.61
CA ASP A 132 -7.18 -3.08 -15.73
C ASP A 132 -6.69 -2.72 -14.30
N PRO A 133 -5.43 -2.99 -13.91
CA PRO A 133 -4.96 -2.85 -12.51
C PRO A 133 -4.72 -1.39 -12.04
N GLY A 134 -5.02 -0.37 -12.86
CA GLY A 134 -4.65 1.03 -12.63
C GLY A 134 -5.71 1.92 -11.95
N THR A 135 -6.83 1.36 -11.49
CA THR A 135 -7.96 2.11 -10.89
C THR A 135 -8.00 2.07 -9.37
N SER A 136 -6.99 1.46 -8.75
CA SER A 136 -6.97 1.25 -7.31
C SER A 136 -6.74 2.56 -6.56
N PRO A 137 -7.60 2.95 -5.61
CA PRO A 137 -7.44 4.17 -4.84
C PRO A 137 -6.32 4.07 -3.79
N CYS A 138 -5.66 2.92 -3.66
CA CYS A 138 -4.67 2.64 -2.62
C CYS A 138 -3.42 3.53 -2.63
N ASN A 139 -3.17 4.23 -3.75
CA ASN A 139 -2.06 5.18 -3.88
C ASN A 139 -2.51 6.64 -3.71
N TRP A 140 -3.79 6.89 -3.42
CA TRP A 140 -4.31 8.23 -3.23
C TRP A 140 -3.94 8.76 -1.85
N LEU A 141 -3.72 10.07 -1.78
CA LEU A 141 -3.47 10.74 -0.51
C LEU A 141 -4.60 10.42 0.47
N GLY A 142 -4.25 9.90 1.64
CA GLY A 142 -5.22 9.57 2.66
C GLY A 142 -5.97 8.25 2.46
N ILE A 143 -5.64 7.45 1.46
CA ILE A 143 -6.22 6.11 1.28
C ILE A 143 -5.17 5.05 1.59
N SER A 144 -5.57 3.99 2.28
CA SER A 144 -4.76 2.77 2.39
C SER A 144 -5.65 1.55 2.21
N CYS A 145 -5.08 0.52 1.60
CA CYS A 145 -5.79 -0.70 1.30
C CYS A 145 -5.18 -1.89 2.03
N ASN A 146 -6.01 -2.90 2.23
CA ASN A 146 -5.58 -4.19 2.76
C ASN A 146 -4.73 -4.98 1.74
N VAL A 147 -4.25 -6.16 2.15
CA VAL A 147 -3.45 -7.06 1.31
C VAL A 147 -4.17 -7.52 0.03
N GLU A 148 -5.50 -7.42 0.01
CA GLU A 148 -6.34 -7.74 -1.15
C GLU A 148 -6.57 -6.50 -2.05
N GLY A 149 -6.02 -5.32 -1.73
CA GLY A 149 -6.18 -4.12 -2.56
C GLY A 149 -7.55 -3.42 -2.45
N ARG A 150 -8.32 -3.72 -1.41
CA ARG A 150 -9.58 -3.02 -1.06
C ARG A 150 -9.34 -1.96 0.00
N VAL A 151 -10.09 -0.86 -0.08
CA VAL A 151 -9.92 0.29 0.84
C VAL A 151 -10.28 -0.13 2.26
N GLU A 152 -9.27 -0.11 3.11
CA GLU A 152 -9.40 -0.43 4.53
C GLU A 152 -9.32 0.83 5.40
N ARG A 153 -8.62 1.88 4.92
CA ARG A 153 -8.39 3.12 5.65
C ARG A 153 -8.60 4.35 4.78
N LEU A 154 -9.38 5.30 5.30
CA LEU A 154 -9.57 6.66 4.79
C LEU A 154 -9.14 7.66 5.87
N ASN A 155 -8.07 8.42 5.63
CA ASN A 155 -7.55 9.46 6.50
C ASN A 155 -7.37 10.76 5.71
N LEU A 156 -8.30 11.69 5.89
CA LEU A 156 -8.28 13.03 5.30
C LEU A 156 -8.38 14.09 6.39
N THR A 157 -7.71 13.88 7.52
CA THR A 157 -7.60 14.88 8.58
C THR A 157 -7.02 16.17 8.02
N ASN A 158 -7.62 17.31 8.36
CA ASN A 158 -7.12 18.63 7.94
C ASN A 158 -6.89 18.79 6.43
N ALA A 159 -7.75 18.15 5.63
CA ALA A 159 -7.68 18.21 4.18
C ALA A 159 -8.47 19.40 3.58
N GLY A 160 -9.09 20.22 4.42
CA GLY A 160 -9.92 21.36 3.99
C GLY A 160 -11.23 20.92 3.32
N LEU A 161 -11.75 19.74 3.64
CA LEU A 161 -12.98 19.22 3.04
C LEU A 161 -14.17 20.08 3.44
N ASN A 162 -14.86 20.66 2.47
CA ASN A 162 -16.03 21.50 2.69
C ASN A 162 -17.23 20.91 1.95
N GLY A 163 -18.25 20.43 2.66
CA GLY A 163 -19.40 19.74 2.06
C GLY A 163 -20.11 18.81 3.03
N THR A 164 -20.80 17.78 2.53
CA THR A 164 -21.60 16.87 3.37
C THR A 164 -21.19 15.41 3.19
N LEU A 165 -21.57 14.55 4.15
CA LEU A 165 -21.40 13.10 4.05
C LEU A 165 -22.55 12.38 3.34
N HIS A 166 -23.66 13.06 3.00
CA HIS A 166 -24.86 12.40 2.45
C HIS A 166 -24.62 11.69 1.13
N GLU A 167 -23.73 12.22 0.30
CA GLU A 167 -23.37 11.65 -1.00
C GLU A 167 -22.19 10.65 -0.92
N PHE A 168 -21.68 10.38 0.29
CA PHE A 168 -20.69 9.35 0.51
C PHE A 168 -21.36 7.97 0.39
N SER A 169 -20.92 7.17 -0.59
CA SER A 169 -21.50 5.84 -0.84
C SER A 169 -20.88 4.79 0.08
N PHE A 170 -21.34 4.75 1.33
CA PHE A 170 -20.87 3.82 2.37
C PHE A 170 -20.90 2.35 1.93
N SER A 171 -21.96 1.90 1.25
CA SER A 171 -22.09 0.54 0.72
C SER A 171 -21.01 0.12 -0.28
N SER A 172 -20.25 1.07 -0.84
CA SER A 172 -19.16 0.77 -1.77
C SER A 172 -17.86 0.37 -1.07
N PHE A 173 -17.76 0.49 0.26
CA PHE A 173 -16.54 0.21 1.03
C PHE A 173 -16.76 -0.85 2.12
N PRO A 174 -17.01 -2.11 1.73
CA PRO A 174 -17.35 -3.18 2.68
C PRO A 174 -16.20 -3.58 3.62
N ASP A 175 -14.95 -3.21 3.27
CA ASP A 175 -13.75 -3.50 4.06
C ASP A 175 -13.24 -2.33 4.90
N LEU A 176 -13.92 -1.18 4.84
CA LEU A 176 -13.47 0.02 5.51
C LEU A 176 -13.50 -0.18 7.02
N ALA A 177 -12.30 -0.18 7.62
CA ALA A 177 -12.09 -0.38 9.04
C ALA A 177 -11.72 0.93 9.76
N TYR A 178 -11.18 1.91 9.04
CA TYR A 178 -10.70 3.17 9.64
C TYR A 178 -11.14 4.38 8.80
N ILE A 179 -11.84 5.33 9.43
CA ILE A 179 -12.20 6.62 8.86
C ILE A 179 -11.76 7.74 9.80
N ASP A 180 -10.96 8.66 9.28
CA ASP A 180 -10.60 9.91 9.94
C ASP A 180 -10.83 11.08 8.98
N LEU A 181 -11.85 11.87 9.27
CA LEU A 181 -12.22 13.08 8.54
C LEU A 181 -12.19 14.30 9.47
N SER A 182 -11.41 14.23 10.55
CA SER A 182 -11.36 15.27 11.56
C SER A 182 -10.69 16.57 11.06
N ILE A 183 -10.97 17.70 11.72
CA ILE A 183 -10.39 19.02 11.38
C ILE A 183 -10.73 19.41 9.93
N ASN A 184 -12.02 19.43 9.58
CA ASN A 184 -12.48 19.82 8.25
C ASN A 184 -13.68 20.79 8.37
N LEU A 185 -14.30 21.12 7.24
CA LEU A 185 -15.47 21.98 7.14
C LEU A 185 -16.72 21.17 6.72
N LEU A 186 -16.82 19.92 7.14
CA LEU A 186 -17.97 19.07 6.82
C LEU A 186 -19.19 19.52 7.62
N PHE A 187 -20.32 19.72 6.96
CA PHE A 187 -21.59 20.14 7.55
C PHE A 187 -22.75 19.20 7.12
N GLY A 188 -23.93 19.41 7.69
CA GLY A 188 -25.08 18.50 7.51
C GLY A 188 -25.14 17.47 8.64
N THR A 189 -25.91 16.39 8.46
CA THR A 189 -26.09 15.35 9.49
C THR A 189 -25.20 14.13 9.26
N ILE A 190 -25.00 13.32 10.30
CA ILE A 190 -24.36 12.00 10.16
C ILE A 190 -25.34 11.07 9.42
N PRO A 191 -25.03 10.59 8.20
CA PRO A 191 -25.98 9.82 7.41
C PRO A 191 -26.17 8.41 7.98
N LEU A 192 -27.42 7.92 7.95
CA LEU A 192 -27.76 6.54 8.34
C LEU A 192 -26.95 5.48 7.57
N GLY A 193 -26.53 5.80 6.35
CA GLY A 193 -25.70 4.93 5.51
C GLY A 193 -24.39 4.48 6.16
N ILE A 194 -23.88 5.20 7.16
CA ILE A 194 -22.65 4.83 7.88
C ILE A 194 -22.72 3.42 8.51
N THR A 195 -23.93 2.98 8.85
CA THR A 195 -24.22 1.66 9.41
C THR A 195 -23.92 0.49 8.46
N GLN A 196 -23.72 0.77 7.18
CA GLN A 196 -23.35 -0.22 6.17
C GLN A 196 -21.88 -0.66 6.31
N LEU A 197 -21.05 0.09 7.04
CA LEU A 197 -19.63 -0.20 7.26
C LEU A 197 -19.43 -1.19 8.41
N SER A 198 -19.88 -2.43 8.23
CA SER A 198 -19.90 -3.44 9.31
C SER A 198 -18.53 -3.81 9.89
N LYS A 199 -17.43 -3.52 9.17
CA LYS A 199 -16.05 -3.75 9.62
C LYS A 199 -15.39 -2.54 10.28
N LEU A 200 -16.12 -1.43 10.45
CA LEU A 200 -15.54 -0.20 10.99
C LEU A 200 -15.08 -0.41 12.44
N ILE A 201 -13.82 -0.05 12.69
CA ILE A 201 -13.12 -0.13 13.98
C ILE A 201 -12.84 1.29 14.50
N TYR A 202 -12.49 2.22 13.61
CA TYR A 202 -12.15 3.60 13.98
C TYR A 202 -12.98 4.59 13.16
N LEU A 203 -13.67 5.50 13.85
CA LEU A 203 -14.40 6.60 13.23
C LEU A 203 -14.13 7.91 13.95
N ASP A 204 -13.49 8.86 13.27
CA ASP A 204 -13.27 10.22 13.75
C ASP A 204 -13.85 11.25 12.77
N LEU A 205 -14.86 11.99 13.25
CA LEU A 205 -15.52 13.10 12.56
C LEU A 205 -15.36 14.42 13.34
N SER A 206 -14.41 14.49 14.27
CA SER A 206 -14.28 15.61 15.20
C SER A 206 -13.83 16.91 14.53
N SER A 207 -14.08 18.05 15.18
CA SER A 207 -13.67 19.37 14.67
C SER A 207 -14.19 19.65 13.25
N ASN A 208 -15.51 19.57 13.09
CA ASN A 208 -16.25 19.83 11.86
C ASN A 208 -17.47 20.72 12.19
N LEU A 209 -18.38 20.90 11.22
CA LEU A 209 -19.63 21.66 11.35
C LEU A 209 -20.87 20.75 11.30
N LEU A 210 -20.73 19.47 11.68
CA LEU A 210 -21.83 18.50 11.63
C LEU A 210 -22.92 18.87 12.64
N SER A 211 -24.18 18.64 12.28
CA SER A 211 -25.36 19.04 13.05
C SER A 211 -26.42 17.93 13.07
N GLY A 212 -27.50 18.13 13.82
CA GLY A 212 -28.54 17.12 14.02
C GLY A 212 -28.15 16.07 15.06
N SER A 213 -29.01 15.07 15.26
CA SER A 213 -28.82 14.04 16.27
C SER A 213 -27.87 12.93 15.85
N ILE A 214 -27.18 12.33 16.81
CA ILE A 214 -26.46 11.07 16.61
C ILE A 214 -27.50 9.99 16.26
N PRO A 215 -27.41 9.32 15.10
CA PRO A 215 -28.40 8.33 14.69
C PRO A 215 -28.35 7.11 15.62
N PRO A 216 -29.49 6.64 16.18
CA PRO A 216 -29.55 5.44 17.03
C PRO A 216 -28.91 4.21 16.38
N GLU A 217 -29.03 4.08 15.06
CA GLU A 217 -28.52 2.95 14.31
C GLU A 217 -26.99 2.87 14.29
N ILE A 218 -26.27 3.88 14.79
CA ILE A 218 -24.82 3.80 15.02
C ILE A 218 -24.46 2.59 15.89
N GLY A 219 -25.37 2.15 16.78
CA GLY A 219 -25.21 0.95 17.61
C GLY A 219 -25.03 -0.35 16.83
N LEU A 220 -25.36 -0.37 15.53
CA LEU A 220 -25.14 -1.53 14.65
C LEU A 220 -23.65 -1.77 14.33
N LEU A 221 -22.78 -0.76 14.51
CA LEU A 221 -21.34 -0.84 14.23
C LEU A 221 -20.58 -1.54 15.37
N THR A 222 -20.96 -2.77 15.70
CA THR A 222 -20.50 -3.50 16.90
C THR A 222 -18.98 -3.79 16.97
N ASN A 223 -18.25 -3.63 15.86
CA ASN A 223 -16.78 -3.75 15.79
C ASN A 223 -16.04 -2.45 16.15
N LEU A 224 -16.76 -1.33 16.31
CA LEU A 224 -16.18 -0.03 16.55
C LEU A 224 -15.46 -0.01 17.90
N ASP A 225 -14.19 0.37 17.86
CA ASP A 225 -13.27 0.51 18.98
C ASP A 225 -13.13 1.98 19.41
N ILE A 226 -13.05 2.89 18.44
CA ILE A 226 -12.92 4.34 18.67
C ILE A 226 -14.02 5.09 17.91
N LEU A 227 -14.78 5.91 18.64
CA LEU A 227 -15.80 6.81 18.11
C LEU A 227 -15.59 8.24 18.60
N HIS A 228 -15.14 9.11 17.70
CA HIS A 228 -14.94 10.52 17.99
C HIS A 228 -15.86 11.40 17.13
N LEU A 229 -16.69 12.20 17.81
CA LEU A 229 -17.64 13.15 17.23
C LEU A 229 -17.48 14.55 17.87
N ALA A 230 -16.37 14.80 18.53
CA ALA A 230 -16.16 15.99 19.36
C ALA A 230 -16.06 17.28 18.54
N ALA A 231 -16.30 18.43 19.15
CA ALA A 231 -16.18 19.74 18.50
C ALA A 231 -17.01 19.85 17.20
N ASN A 232 -18.32 19.65 17.32
CA ASN A 232 -19.31 19.78 16.23
C ASN A 232 -20.55 20.55 16.76
N HIS A 233 -21.63 20.60 15.97
CA HIS A 233 -22.94 21.17 16.33
C HIS A 233 -24.01 20.08 16.55
N LEU A 234 -23.62 18.87 16.97
CA LEU A 234 -24.55 17.75 17.18
C LEU A 234 -25.50 18.06 18.35
N ASN A 235 -26.77 17.71 18.21
CA ASN A 235 -27.81 18.03 19.18
C ASN A 235 -28.69 16.83 19.53
N GLY A 236 -29.69 17.03 20.38
CA GLY A 236 -30.52 15.96 20.92
C GLY A 236 -29.77 15.05 21.89
N SER A 237 -30.42 13.97 22.32
CA SER A 237 -29.88 13.07 23.33
C SER A 237 -28.88 12.05 22.77
N ILE A 238 -27.93 11.63 23.60
CA ILE A 238 -27.10 10.44 23.34
C ILE A 238 -28.03 9.22 23.19
N PRO A 239 -28.05 8.52 22.04
CA PRO A 239 -28.96 7.39 21.84
C PRO A 239 -28.57 6.19 22.72
N PRO A 240 -29.53 5.51 23.40
CA PRO A 240 -29.25 4.32 24.19
C PRO A 240 -28.55 3.19 23.43
N GLU A 241 -28.74 3.13 22.12
CA GLU A 241 -28.13 2.16 21.21
C GLU A 241 -26.61 2.24 21.17
N ILE A 242 -25.99 3.35 21.59
CA ILE A 242 -24.53 3.42 21.79
C ILE A 242 -24.03 2.30 22.71
N GLY A 243 -24.85 1.86 23.68
CA GLY A 243 -24.53 0.73 24.55
C GLY A 243 -24.37 -0.63 23.84
N GLN A 244 -24.73 -0.73 22.56
CA GLN A 244 -24.55 -1.93 21.73
C GLN A 244 -23.13 -2.05 21.15
N LEU A 245 -22.35 -0.96 21.18
CA LEU A 245 -20.96 -0.90 20.67
C LEU A 245 -19.97 -1.60 21.61
N THR A 246 -20.20 -2.85 21.96
CA THR A 246 -19.46 -3.58 23.01
C THR A 246 -17.95 -3.72 22.78
N SER A 247 -17.46 -3.41 21.58
CA SER A 247 -16.03 -3.35 21.27
C SER A 247 -15.35 -2.03 21.65
N LEU A 248 -16.13 -0.97 21.91
CA LEU A 248 -15.68 0.41 22.05
C LEU A 248 -14.76 0.59 23.27
N THR A 249 -13.56 1.09 23.04
CA THR A 249 -12.60 1.50 24.08
C THR A 249 -12.57 3.02 24.25
N GLU A 250 -12.97 3.80 23.27
CA GLU A 250 -12.96 5.26 23.37
C GLU A 250 -14.20 5.92 22.72
N LEU A 251 -14.84 6.80 23.47
CA LEU A 251 -15.99 7.59 23.04
C LEU A 251 -15.77 9.07 23.37
N ALA A 252 -15.64 9.89 22.33
CA ALA A 252 -15.49 11.34 22.45
C ALA A 252 -16.68 12.10 21.84
N LEU A 253 -17.49 12.73 22.68
CA LEU A 253 -18.68 13.51 22.30
C LEU A 253 -18.60 14.98 22.78
N TYR A 254 -17.45 15.40 23.31
CA TYR A 254 -17.30 16.71 23.96
C TYR A 254 -17.40 17.89 22.99
N VAL A 255 -17.70 19.09 23.52
CA VAL A 255 -17.88 20.33 22.72
C VAL A 255 -18.92 20.12 21.61
N ASN A 256 -20.16 19.88 22.02
CA ASN A 256 -21.34 19.74 21.15
C ASN A 256 -22.57 20.40 21.82
N ASN A 257 -23.75 20.24 21.21
CA ASN A 257 -25.03 20.69 21.74
C ASN A 257 -25.91 19.53 22.24
N LEU A 258 -25.31 18.42 22.69
CA LEU A 258 -26.05 17.22 23.13
C LEU A 258 -26.78 17.48 24.45
N ASP A 259 -28.01 17.01 24.55
CA ASP A 259 -28.90 17.21 25.70
C ASP A 259 -29.43 15.88 26.28
N GLY A 260 -30.45 15.94 27.13
CA GLY A 260 -31.05 14.74 27.73
C GLY A 260 -30.15 14.10 28.79
N HIS A 261 -30.33 12.80 29.02
CA HIS A 261 -29.62 12.05 30.07
C HIS A 261 -28.48 11.23 29.46
N ILE A 262 -27.46 10.91 30.26
CA ILE A 262 -26.50 9.85 29.91
C ILE A 262 -27.26 8.51 29.96
N PRO A 263 -27.37 7.74 28.87
CA PRO A 263 -28.09 6.47 28.88
C PRO A 263 -27.42 5.43 29.79
N ALA A 264 -28.20 4.72 30.60
CA ALA A 264 -27.69 3.63 31.44
C ALA A 264 -27.02 2.51 30.63
N SER A 265 -27.43 2.33 29.37
CA SER A 265 -26.84 1.36 28.44
C SER A 265 -25.37 1.63 28.11
N VAL A 266 -24.86 2.85 28.31
CA VAL A 266 -23.42 3.14 28.21
C VAL A 266 -22.62 2.27 29.18
N GLY A 267 -23.19 1.88 30.32
CA GLY A 267 -22.60 0.94 31.27
C GLY A 267 -22.38 -0.48 30.74
N SER A 268 -22.93 -0.83 29.57
CA SER A 268 -22.72 -2.13 28.91
C SER A 268 -21.38 -2.20 28.14
N LEU A 269 -20.70 -1.07 27.95
CA LEU A 269 -19.48 -0.95 27.14
C LEU A 269 -18.24 -1.40 27.91
N THR A 270 -18.21 -2.65 28.35
CA THR A 270 -17.20 -3.16 29.32
C THR A 270 -15.74 -3.04 28.88
N LYS A 271 -15.43 -2.83 27.59
CA LYS A 271 -14.08 -2.54 27.08
C LYS A 271 -13.68 -1.05 27.14
N MET A 272 -14.63 -0.16 27.43
CA MET A 272 -14.44 1.30 27.48
C MET A 272 -13.27 1.68 28.39
N ARG A 273 -12.41 2.55 27.88
CA ARG A 273 -11.22 3.10 28.53
C ARG A 273 -11.32 4.61 28.70
N ARG A 274 -11.81 5.32 27.70
CA ARG A 274 -11.91 6.78 27.74
C ARG A 274 -13.31 7.23 27.31
N LEU A 275 -13.98 7.98 28.19
CA LEU A 275 -15.31 8.52 27.95
C LEU A 275 -15.30 10.03 28.15
N PHE A 276 -15.45 10.78 27.06
CA PHE A 276 -15.42 12.23 27.06
C PHE A 276 -16.78 12.82 26.65
N LEU A 277 -17.47 13.43 27.60
CA LEU A 277 -18.83 13.98 27.48
C LEU A 277 -18.90 15.48 27.84
N TYR A 278 -17.77 16.11 28.12
CA TYR A 278 -17.71 17.47 28.64
C TYR A 278 -18.14 18.54 27.62
N ASP A 279 -18.41 19.76 28.08
CA ASP A 279 -18.87 20.88 27.23
C ASP A 279 -20.09 20.52 26.36
N ASN A 280 -21.17 20.09 27.02
CA ASN A 280 -22.46 19.77 26.41
C ASN A 280 -23.61 20.31 27.28
N GLN A 281 -24.85 19.95 26.95
CA GLN A 281 -26.07 20.29 27.70
C GLN A 281 -26.70 19.07 28.40
N LEU A 282 -25.90 18.03 28.68
CA LEU A 282 -26.37 16.80 29.33
C LEU A 282 -26.92 17.10 30.73
N SER A 283 -27.95 16.39 31.12
CA SER A 283 -28.78 16.67 32.30
C SER A 283 -29.23 15.39 33.00
N GLY A 284 -29.93 15.54 34.13
CA GLY A 284 -30.37 14.41 34.95
C GLY A 284 -29.23 13.74 35.72
N SER A 285 -29.50 12.57 36.31
CA SER A 285 -28.55 11.86 37.16
C SER A 285 -27.52 11.06 36.38
N VAL A 286 -26.27 11.01 36.89
CA VAL A 286 -25.24 10.08 36.40
C VAL A 286 -25.71 8.64 36.65
N PRO A 287 -25.86 7.78 35.62
CA PRO A 287 -26.36 6.43 35.80
C PRO A 287 -25.36 5.56 36.57
N SER A 288 -25.88 4.73 37.49
CA SER A 288 -25.08 3.85 38.34
C SER A 288 -24.33 2.77 37.56
N GLU A 289 -24.86 2.41 36.39
CA GLU A 289 -24.37 1.42 35.45
C GLU A 289 -23.01 1.80 34.85
N LEU A 290 -22.64 3.09 34.85
CA LEU A 290 -21.27 3.51 34.48
C LEU A 290 -20.21 2.88 35.39
N GLY A 291 -20.57 2.50 36.63
CA GLY A 291 -19.71 1.73 37.53
C GLY A 291 -19.36 0.32 37.03
N ASN A 292 -20.03 -0.19 35.98
CA ASN A 292 -19.71 -1.48 35.35
C ASN A 292 -18.53 -1.40 34.38
N LEU A 293 -18.09 -0.19 34.00
CA LEU A 293 -17.00 0.05 33.06
C LEU A 293 -15.63 -0.18 33.71
N THR A 294 -15.38 -1.38 34.21
CA THR A 294 -14.18 -1.68 35.03
C THR A 294 -12.84 -1.46 34.32
N ASN A 295 -12.82 -1.36 32.98
CA ASN A 295 -11.64 -1.00 32.18
C ASN A 295 -11.46 0.52 31.96
N LEU A 296 -12.37 1.35 32.48
CA LEU A 296 -12.38 2.79 32.30
C LEU A 296 -11.19 3.42 33.03
N VAL A 297 -10.40 4.19 32.28
CA VAL A 297 -9.20 4.91 32.72
C VAL A 297 -9.52 6.40 32.86
N GLU A 298 -10.27 6.95 31.91
CA GLU A 298 -10.58 8.37 31.86
C GLU A 298 -12.08 8.61 31.73
N LEU A 299 -12.63 9.44 32.63
CA LEU A 299 -14.02 9.89 32.57
C LEU A 299 -14.08 11.41 32.72
N TYR A 300 -14.48 12.07 31.64
CA TYR A 300 -14.72 13.50 31.59
C TYR A 300 -16.20 13.74 31.31
N MET A 301 -16.89 14.35 32.26
CA MET A 301 -18.30 14.76 32.11
C MET A 301 -18.55 16.13 32.76
N ASP A 302 -17.48 16.92 32.91
CA ASP A 302 -17.54 18.29 33.41
C ASP A 302 -18.27 19.22 32.44
N THR A 303 -18.57 20.44 32.89
CA THR A 303 -19.21 21.50 32.09
C THR A 303 -20.48 21.03 31.37
N ASN A 304 -21.43 20.55 32.17
CA ASN A 304 -22.75 20.06 31.77
C ASN A 304 -23.82 20.50 32.80
N SER A 305 -25.05 19.98 32.70
CA SER A 305 -26.13 20.18 33.67
C SER A 305 -26.51 18.91 34.45
N LEU A 306 -25.57 17.96 34.62
CA LEU A 306 -25.80 16.72 35.37
C LEU A 306 -26.11 17.03 36.83
N SER A 307 -27.04 16.30 37.43
CA SER A 307 -27.56 16.54 38.78
C SER A 307 -27.65 15.27 39.62
N GLY A 308 -28.03 15.38 40.89
CA GLY A 308 -28.09 14.25 41.81
C GLY A 308 -26.72 13.78 42.31
N PRO A 309 -26.66 12.67 43.06
CA PRO A 309 -25.43 12.18 43.68
C PRO A 309 -24.48 11.49 42.71
N ILE A 310 -23.20 11.53 43.04
CA ILE A 310 -22.18 10.69 42.38
C ILE A 310 -22.49 9.22 42.74
N PRO A 311 -22.61 8.30 41.77
CA PRO A 311 -22.89 6.90 42.07
C PRO A 311 -21.78 6.24 42.90
N SER A 312 -22.15 5.57 43.98
CA SER A 312 -21.19 4.81 44.81
C SER A 312 -20.53 3.66 44.05
N THR A 313 -21.16 3.18 42.98
CA THR A 313 -20.63 2.17 42.06
C THR A 313 -19.36 2.61 41.34
N PHE A 314 -19.01 3.90 41.32
CA PHE A 314 -17.74 4.39 40.76
C PHE A 314 -16.53 3.83 41.52
N GLY A 315 -16.69 3.39 42.77
CA GLY A 315 -15.62 2.68 43.49
C GLY A 315 -15.23 1.32 42.88
N ASN A 316 -16.00 0.79 41.93
CA ASN A 316 -15.68 -0.42 41.17
C ASN A 316 -14.70 -0.16 40.00
N LEU A 317 -14.52 1.09 39.58
CA LEU A 317 -13.72 1.48 38.44
C LEU A 317 -12.21 1.47 38.77
N LYS A 318 -11.68 0.31 39.14
CA LYS A 318 -10.33 0.17 39.71
C LYS A 318 -9.19 0.65 38.82
N ASN A 319 -9.42 0.78 37.52
CA ASN A 319 -8.46 1.30 36.54
C ASN A 319 -8.61 2.81 36.28
N LEU A 320 -9.59 3.48 36.92
CA LEU A 320 -9.89 4.88 36.68
C LEU A 320 -8.81 5.78 37.28
N VAL A 321 -8.18 6.54 36.40
CA VAL A 321 -7.12 7.50 36.71
C VAL A 321 -7.65 8.93 36.70
N VAL A 322 -8.66 9.21 35.88
CA VAL A 322 -9.18 10.57 35.64
C VAL A 322 -10.66 10.61 35.84
N LEU A 323 -11.09 11.57 36.65
CA LEU A 323 -12.49 11.77 36.93
C LEU A 323 -12.81 13.26 37.03
N PHE A 324 -13.21 13.85 35.91
CA PHE A 324 -13.61 15.26 35.83
C PHE A 324 -15.13 15.38 35.75
N MET A 325 -15.69 16.07 36.75
CA MET A 325 -17.13 16.29 36.89
C MET A 325 -17.49 17.74 37.28
N PHE A 326 -16.52 18.64 37.30
CA PHE A 326 -16.71 20.02 37.74
C PHE A 326 -17.68 20.77 36.81
N LYS A 327 -18.18 21.95 37.22
CA LYS A 327 -19.18 22.71 36.44
C LYS A 327 -20.40 21.87 36.03
N ASN A 328 -20.97 21.14 37.00
CA ASN A 328 -22.26 20.47 36.91
C ASN A 328 -23.17 20.91 38.07
N ARG A 329 -24.36 20.31 38.17
CA ARG A 329 -25.33 20.49 39.26
C ARG A 329 -25.37 19.28 40.22
N LEU A 330 -24.26 18.53 40.30
CA LEU A 330 -24.14 17.36 41.19
C LEU A 330 -24.31 17.77 42.66
N SER A 331 -24.95 16.92 43.44
CA SER A 331 -25.31 17.18 44.84
C SER A 331 -25.07 15.95 45.72
N GLY A 332 -25.22 16.08 47.03
CA GLY A 332 -24.97 14.97 47.95
C GLY A 332 -23.48 14.73 48.27
N PRO A 333 -23.18 13.76 49.15
CA PRO A 333 -21.82 13.49 49.60
C PRO A 333 -20.99 12.75 48.52
N ILE A 334 -19.67 12.94 48.53
CA ILE A 334 -18.73 12.13 47.75
C ILE A 334 -18.73 10.70 48.33
N PRO A 335 -19.05 9.65 47.55
CA PRO A 335 -19.06 8.27 48.03
C PRO A 335 -17.69 7.83 48.55
N GLN A 336 -17.64 7.27 49.76
CA GLN A 336 -16.39 6.77 50.37
C GLN A 336 -15.70 5.70 49.50
N GLN A 337 -16.46 4.96 48.70
CA GLN A 337 -15.95 3.92 47.80
C GLN A 337 -15.00 4.47 46.71
N ILE A 338 -15.11 5.76 46.35
CA ILE A 338 -14.19 6.41 45.39
C ILE A 338 -12.78 6.55 45.99
N GLY A 339 -12.66 6.67 47.31
CA GLY A 339 -11.36 6.67 48.01
C GLY A 339 -10.60 5.33 47.93
N ASN A 340 -11.25 4.27 47.43
CA ASN A 340 -10.66 2.94 47.23
C ASN A 340 -10.26 2.67 45.76
N LEU A 341 -10.23 3.70 44.90
CA LEU A 341 -9.66 3.60 43.55
C LEU A 341 -8.13 3.62 43.67
N ASN A 342 -7.47 2.62 43.08
CA ASN A 342 -6.07 2.29 43.34
C ASN A 342 -5.15 3.48 43.01
N VAL A 343 -4.58 4.09 44.04
CA VAL A 343 -3.31 4.82 43.94
C VAL A 343 -2.23 3.77 43.72
N ALA A 344 -1.95 3.43 42.45
CA ALA A 344 -0.91 2.47 42.09
C ALA A 344 0.49 3.08 42.31
N SER A 345 1.35 2.35 43.02
CA SER A 345 2.75 2.71 43.30
C SER A 345 3.58 3.02 42.04
N ASP A 346 3.24 2.39 40.91
CA ASP A 346 4.05 2.42 39.69
C ASP A 346 3.79 3.67 38.83
N SER A 347 2.54 4.12 38.78
CA SER A 347 2.15 5.40 38.15
C SER A 347 2.82 6.60 38.85
N THR A 348 3.08 6.45 40.16
CA THR A 348 3.83 7.44 40.94
C THR A 348 5.31 7.50 40.50
N GLN A 349 5.91 6.37 40.10
CA GLN A 349 7.29 6.33 39.61
C GLN A 349 7.44 7.01 38.24
N GLU A 350 6.53 6.74 37.30
CA GLU A 350 6.49 7.39 35.98
C GLU A 350 6.28 8.90 36.10
N ALA A 351 5.32 9.33 36.92
CA ALA A 351 5.10 10.74 37.25
C ALA A 351 6.36 11.40 37.83
N ASN A 352 7.01 10.76 38.80
CA ASN A 352 8.22 11.30 39.42
C ASN A 352 9.37 11.43 38.42
N ALA A 353 9.55 10.46 37.51
CA ALA A 353 10.58 10.51 36.47
C ALA A 353 10.36 11.69 35.51
N LEU A 354 9.11 11.91 35.10
CA LEU A 354 8.71 13.02 34.23
C LEU A 354 8.87 14.38 34.92
N LEU A 355 8.45 14.51 36.18
CA LEU A 355 8.60 15.76 36.94
C LEU A 355 10.06 16.08 37.22
N LYS A 356 10.88 15.07 37.52
CA LYS A 356 12.32 15.24 37.71
C LYS A 356 12.98 15.78 36.44
N TRP A 357 12.62 15.23 35.28
CA TRP A 357 13.08 15.74 34.00
C TRP A 357 12.55 17.16 33.72
N ALA A 358 11.24 17.39 33.90
CA ALA A 358 10.62 18.70 33.70
C ALA A 358 11.25 19.81 34.55
N ALA A 359 11.65 19.51 35.79
CA ALA A 359 12.34 20.43 36.68
C ALA A 359 13.74 20.85 36.17
N THR A 360 14.29 20.13 35.19
CA THR A 360 15.60 20.44 34.58
C THR A 360 15.50 21.31 33.32
N LEU A 361 14.28 21.52 32.80
CA LEU A 361 14.05 22.32 31.60
C LEU A 361 14.16 23.82 31.91
N HIS A 362 14.87 24.54 31.07
CA HIS A 362 14.97 25.98 31.11
C HIS A 362 13.63 26.63 30.75
N ASN A 363 13.27 27.70 31.47
CA ASN A 363 12.05 28.48 31.25
C ASN A 363 10.77 27.61 31.19
N PHE A 364 10.69 26.56 32.02
CA PHE A 364 9.53 25.66 32.07
C PHE A 364 8.17 26.38 32.12
N LYS A 365 8.08 27.53 32.78
CA LYS A 365 6.83 28.32 32.88
C LYS A 365 6.33 28.85 31.53
N ASP A 366 7.22 29.02 30.56
CA ASP A 366 6.91 29.51 29.22
C ASP A 366 6.71 28.34 28.22
N SER A 367 6.90 27.10 28.67
CA SER A 367 6.68 25.90 27.86
C SER A 367 5.21 25.45 27.89
N ASN A 368 4.76 24.73 26.86
CA ASN A 368 3.37 24.27 26.78
C ASN A 368 3.02 23.22 27.86
N ILE A 369 4.01 22.64 28.54
CA ILE A 369 3.82 21.70 29.65
C ILE A 369 3.78 22.38 31.03
N SER A 370 3.62 23.71 31.09
CA SER A 370 3.54 24.47 32.34
C SER A 370 2.44 23.99 33.31
N THR A 371 1.47 23.22 32.79
CA THR A 371 0.38 22.60 33.53
C THR A 371 0.80 21.39 34.36
N TRP A 372 2.01 20.84 34.16
CA TRP A 372 2.49 19.71 34.96
C TRP A 372 2.80 20.15 36.41
N PRO A 373 2.50 19.31 37.42
CA PRO A 373 2.64 19.67 38.83
C PRO A 373 4.10 19.63 39.30
N LEU A 374 4.85 20.73 39.16
CA LEU A 374 6.28 20.80 39.52
C LEU A 374 6.61 20.70 41.02
N HIS A 375 5.63 20.69 41.94
CA HIS A 375 5.88 20.67 43.38
C HIS A 375 5.14 19.53 44.10
N PRO A 376 5.87 18.49 44.54
CA PRO A 376 5.30 17.43 45.40
C PRO A 376 4.95 17.89 46.84
N GLU A 377 5.54 19.00 47.31
CA GLU A 377 5.51 19.37 48.76
C GLU A 377 4.43 20.38 49.17
N ASN A 378 3.75 21.06 48.24
CA ASN A 378 2.59 21.92 48.57
C ASN A 378 1.25 21.17 48.57
N ALA A 379 1.32 19.84 48.69
CA ALA A 379 0.21 18.91 48.83
C ALA A 379 -0.30 18.78 50.29
N THR A 380 -0.19 19.83 51.12
CA THR A 380 -0.67 19.77 52.51
C THR A 380 -2.19 19.83 52.65
N ASN A 381 -2.96 19.81 51.55
CA ASN A 381 -4.41 19.60 51.55
C ASN A 381 -4.97 18.91 50.27
N SER A 382 -4.13 18.24 49.48
CA SER A 382 -4.59 17.43 48.34
C SER A 382 -3.56 16.33 48.03
N SER A 383 -4.03 15.09 47.96
CA SER A 383 -3.31 13.82 48.04
C SER A 383 -1.94 13.70 47.33
N PRO A 384 -0.97 12.98 47.93
CA PRO A 384 0.21 12.49 47.22
C PRO A 384 -0.20 11.43 46.17
N GLY A 385 0.36 11.48 44.96
CA GLY A 385 0.24 10.39 43.98
C GLY A 385 -0.74 10.63 42.82
N THR A 386 -0.58 11.72 42.07
CA THR A 386 -1.31 11.92 40.80
C THR A 386 -0.59 11.25 39.64
N SER A 387 -1.29 10.36 38.94
CA SER A 387 -0.82 9.72 37.71
C SER A 387 -0.47 10.73 36.60
N PRO A 388 0.56 10.47 35.76
CA PRO A 388 0.93 11.35 34.68
C PRO A 388 0.03 11.24 33.45
N CYS A 389 -0.92 10.29 33.41
CA CYS A 389 -1.72 9.99 32.23
C CYS A 389 -2.60 11.16 31.73
N ASN A 390 -2.78 12.19 32.56
CA ASN A 390 -3.67 13.33 32.27
C ASN A 390 -2.86 14.56 31.92
N TRP A 391 -1.55 14.44 31.96
CA TRP A 391 -0.65 15.54 31.67
C TRP A 391 -0.61 15.74 30.17
N LEU A 392 -0.55 17.01 29.76
CA LEU A 392 -0.49 17.35 28.34
C LEU A 392 0.66 16.57 27.69
N GLY A 393 0.33 15.88 26.60
CA GLY A 393 1.28 15.10 25.81
C GLY A 393 1.63 13.72 26.36
N ILE A 394 0.90 13.21 27.36
CA ILE A 394 1.08 11.86 27.90
C ILE A 394 -0.16 11.04 27.58
N SER A 395 0.03 9.80 27.14
CA SER A 395 -1.06 8.82 27.06
C SER A 395 -0.60 7.52 27.69
N CYS A 396 -1.47 6.93 28.49
CA CYS A 396 -1.20 5.66 29.15
C CYS A 396 -1.95 4.51 28.48
N ASN A 397 -1.36 3.32 28.63
CA ASN A 397 -2.01 2.08 28.26
C ASN A 397 -3.11 1.69 29.24
N VAL A 398 -3.64 0.51 28.96
CA VAL A 398 -4.71 -0.17 29.67
C VAL A 398 -4.49 -0.40 31.17
N GLN A 399 -3.23 -0.40 31.60
CA GLN A 399 -2.80 -0.62 32.98
C GLN A 399 -2.47 0.71 33.70
N GLY A 400 -2.73 1.86 33.06
CA GLY A 400 -2.39 3.18 33.61
C GLY A 400 -0.90 3.50 33.58
N ARG A 401 -0.12 2.77 32.77
CA ARG A 401 1.32 3.04 32.55
C ARG A 401 1.55 3.83 31.28
N VAL A 402 2.53 4.72 31.28
CA VAL A 402 2.80 5.61 30.14
C VAL A 402 3.22 4.79 28.90
N GLU A 403 2.44 4.92 27.83
CA GLU A 403 2.65 4.23 26.55
C GLU A 403 3.05 5.20 25.44
N ARG A 404 2.66 6.48 25.55
CA ARG A 404 2.92 7.52 24.57
C ARG A 404 3.36 8.80 25.26
N LEU A 405 4.46 9.37 24.78
CA LEU A 405 4.93 10.72 25.11
C LEU A 405 4.98 11.54 23.81
N ASN A 406 4.06 12.48 23.65
CA ASN A 406 3.98 13.37 22.51
C ASN A 406 4.02 14.84 22.97
N LEU A 407 5.20 15.43 22.90
CA LEU A 407 5.48 16.81 23.24
C LEU A 407 6.07 17.56 22.05
N THR A 408 5.58 17.28 20.85
CA THR A 408 5.96 18.05 19.66
C THR A 408 5.62 19.53 19.84
N ASN A 409 6.53 20.41 19.46
CA ASN A 409 6.34 21.87 19.53
C ASN A 409 5.86 22.37 20.91
N ALA A 410 6.39 21.76 21.97
CA ALA A 410 6.07 22.15 23.35
C ALA A 410 7.00 23.25 23.90
N VAL A 411 7.91 23.78 23.05
CA VAL A 411 8.91 24.79 23.40
C VAL A 411 9.85 24.31 24.51
N LEU A 412 10.15 23.01 24.53
CA LEU A 412 11.01 22.40 25.54
C LEU A 412 12.46 22.84 25.31
N ASN A 413 13.08 23.45 26.32
CA ASN A 413 14.47 23.89 26.27
C ASN A 413 15.26 23.19 27.39
N GLY A 414 16.23 22.35 27.04
CA GLY A 414 16.98 21.57 28.02
C GLY A 414 17.59 20.31 27.42
N THR A 415 17.87 19.31 28.26
CA THR A 415 18.50 18.05 27.83
C THR A 415 17.62 16.84 28.17
N LEU A 416 17.93 15.68 27.57
CA LEU A 416 17.28 14.41 27.88
C LEU A 416 17.96 13.64 29.03
N HIS A 417 19.07 14.13 29.59
CA HIS A 417 19.92 13.37 30.54
C HIS A 417 19.21 12.93 31.82
N GLU A 418 18.29 13.73 32.34
CA GLU A 418 17.57 13.44 33.59
C GLU A 418 16.26 12.67 33.38
N LEU A 419 15.91 12.35 32.12
CA LEU A 419 14.76 11.51 31.81
C LEU A 419 15.11 10.04 31.99
N SER A 420 14.64 9.46 33.10
CA SER A 420 14.89 8.06 33.44
C SER A 420 14.04 7.10 32.61
N PHE A 421 14.51 6.71 31.43
CA PHE A 421 13.80 5.82 30.50
C PHE A 421 13.41 4.45 31.10
N SER A 422 14.18 3.92 32.05
CA SER A 422 13.84 2.67 32.77
C SER A 422 12.51 2.74 33.54
N SER A 423 12.02 3.95 33.82
CA SER A 423 10.75 4.14 34.52
C SER A 423 9.54 3.92 33.61
N PHE A 424 9.71 3.82 32.28
CA PHE A 424 8.62 3.70 31.31
C PHE A 424 8.70 2.37 30.53
N PRO A 425 8.47 1.21 31.17
CA PRO A 425 8.64 -0.10 30.53
C PRO A 425 7.66 -0.36 29.39
N ASP A 426 6.57 0.42 29.31
CA ASP A 426 5.52 0.28 28.30
C ASP A 426 5.54 1.34 27.20
N LEU A 427 6.52 2.25 27.22
CA LEU A 427 6.59 3.34 26.27
C LEU A 427 6.85 2.81 24.85
N ALA A 428 5.87 3.01 23.98
CA ALA A 428 5.87 2.54 22.60
C ALA A 428 6.01 3.69 21.58
N TYR A 429 5.72 4.92 22.00
CA TYR A 429 5.74 6.09 21.12
C TYR A 429 6.36 7.31 21.83
N ILE A 430 7.38 7.90 21.22
CA ILE A 430 7.98 9.16 21.65
C ILE A 430 8.02 10.13 20.47
N ASP A 431 7.43 11.31 20.66
CA ASP A 431 7.59 12.46 19.76
C ASP A 431 7.97 13.68 20.59
N LEU A 432 9.23 14.11 20.43
CA LEU A 432 9.78 15.33 21.04
C LEU A 432 10.22 16.32 19.96
N SER A 433 9.66 16.21 18.75
CA SER A 433 10.07 16.99 17.60
C SER A 433 9.75 18.48 17.75
N VAL A 434 10.47 19.34 17.01
CA VAL A 434 10.22 20.80 16.96
C VAL A 434 10.35 21.44 18.34
N ASN A 435 11.47 21.20 19.02
CA ASN A 435 11.76 21.77 20.33
C ASN A 435 13.16 22.40 20.35
N LEU A 436 13.62 22.84 21.52
CA LEU A 436 14.95 23.41 21.75
C LEU A 436 15.81 22.45 22.59
N LEU A 437 15.61 21.13 22.45
CA LEU A 437 16.39 20.13 23.19
C LEU A 437 17.82 20.06 22.65
N PHE A 438 18.80 20.13 23.54
CA PHE A 438 20.23 20.05 23.22
C PHE A 438 20.93 18.96 24.04
N GLY A 439 22.21 18.72 23.73
CA GLY A 439 22.99 17.60 24.29
C GLY A 439 22.90 16.36 23.42
N THR A 440 23.22 15.19 23.97
CA THR A 440 23.31 13.93 23.21
C THR A 440 22.06 13.06 23.34
N ILE A 441 21.81 12.22 22.32
CA ILE A 441 20.84 11.12 22.42
C ILE A 441 21.30 10.18 23.53
N GLN A 442 20.45 9.95 24.53
CA GLN A 442 20.82 9.17 25.72
C GLN A 442 20.82 7.67 25.44
N LEU A 443 21.86 6.99 25.90
CA LEU A 443 21.94 5.53 25.83
C LEU A 443 20.75 4.84 26.53
N GLY A 444 20.20 5.46 27.58
CA GLY A 444 19.04 4.92 28.31
C GLY A 444 17.81 4.65 27.44
N ILE A 445 17.70 5.29 26.26
CA ILE A 445 16.56 5.08 25.35
C ILE A 445 16.44 3.61 24.88
N THR A 446 17.55 2.86 24.91
CA THR A 446 17.59 1.45 24.50
C THR A 446 16.92 0.51 25.48
N GLN A 447 16.55 1.01 26.67
CA GLN A 447 15.77 0.27 27.67
C GLN A 447 14.30 0.14 27.24
N LEU A 448 13.84 0.96 26.28
CA LEU A 448 12.46 0.98 25.80
C LEU A 448 12.20 -0.10 24.75
N SER A 449 12.22 -1.37 25.17
CA SER A 449 12.07 -2.52 24.27
C SER A 449 10.78 -2.56 23.44
N LYS A 450 9.74 -1.81 23.84
CA LYS A 450 8.45 -1.71 23.14
C LYS A 450 8.36 -0.53 22.17
N LEU A 451 9.41 0.28 22.03
CA LEU A 451 9.40 1.48 21.21
C LEU A 451 9.22 1.14 19.72
N ILE A 452 8.19 1.72 19.12
CA ILE A 452 7.81 1.57 17.70
C ILE A 452 8.07 2.87 16.95
N TYR A 453 7.88 4.01 17.60
CA TYR A 453 8.05 5.34 17.02
C TYR A 453 8.93 6.21 17.91
N LEU A 454 9.98 6.77 17.33
CA LEU A 454 10.87 7.71 18.00
C LEU A 454 11.18 8.89 17.09
N ASP A 455 10.61 10.05 17.40
CA ASP A 455 10.87 11.31 16.70
C ASP A 455 11.56 12.31 17.62
N LEU A 456 12.81 12.64 17.27
CA LEU A 456 13.63 13.65 17.93
C LEU A 456 13.97 14.80 16.96
N SER A 457 13.34 14.86 15.79
CA SER A 457 13.66 15.80 14.71
C SER A 457 13.43 17.27 15.10
N ASN A 458 14.07 18.19 14.37
CA ASN A 458 13.93 19.63 14.58
C ASN A 458 14.24 20.07 16.03
N ASN A 459 15.40 19.64 16.52
CA ASN A 459 15.96 20.03 17.82
C ASN A 459 17.42 20.53 17.66
N LEU A 460 18.11 20.74 18.77
CA LEU A 460 19.53 21.14 18.84
C LEU A 460 20.41 19.98 19.33
N LEU A 461 19.97 18.72 19.19
CA LEU A 461 20.72 17.56 19.65
C LEU A 461 22.03 17.43 18.86
N SER A 462 23.08 16.98 19.52
CA SER A 462 24.44 16.87 19.00
C SER A 462 25.10 15.56 19.44
N GLY A 463 26.31 15.30 18.97
CA GLY A 463 27.00 14.03 19.21
C GLY A 463 26.51 12.92 18.28
N SER A 464 27.06 11.72 18.46
CA SER A 464 26.82 10.59 17.57
C SER A 464 25.52 9.84 17.87
N ILE A 465 24.95 9.20 16.83
CA ILE A 465 23.88 8.20 17.00
C ILE A 465 24.48 6.99 17.77
N PRO A 466 23.93 6.62 18.94
CA PRO A 466 24.47 5.51 19.73
C PRO A 466 24.27 4.17 19.01
N PRO A 467 25.28 3.30 18.89
CA PRO A 467 25.13 1.98 18.27
C PRO A 467 24.05 1.11 18.92
N GLU A 468 23.82 1.28 20.21
CA GLU A 468 22.83 0.52 20.96
C GLU A 468 21.39 0.83 20.52
N ILE A 469 21.16 1.86 19.70
CA ILE A 469 19.85 2.10 19.05
C ILE A 469 19.38 0.87 18.25
N GLY A 470 20.31 0.05 17.75
CA GLY A 470 20.01 -1.21 17.06
C GLY A 470 19.32 -2.27 17.93
N LEU A 471 19.29 -2.08 19.26
CA LEU A 471 18.54 -2.95 20.19
C LEU A 471 17.03 -2.71 20.15
N LEU A 472 16.58 -1.58 19.59
CA LEU A 472 15.17 -1.21 19.49
C LEU A 472 14.49 -1.89 18.30
N THR A 473 14.53 -3.22 18.23
CA THR A 473 14.12 -4.00 17.05
C THR A 473 12.64 -3.87 16.65
N ASN A 474 11.82 -3.23 17.48
CA ASN A 474 10.42 -2.91 17.18
C ASN A 474 10.20 -1.59 16.44
N LEU A 475 11.26 -0.79 16.29
CA LEU A 475 11.21 0.54 15.72
C LEU A 475 10.84 0.49 14.22
N ASP A 476 9.81 1.25 13.87
CA ASP A 476 9.24 1.36 12.52
C ASP A 476 9.66 2.69 11.86
N ILE A 477 9.68 3.77 12.64
CA ILE A 477 9.92 5.13 12.16
C ILE A 477 10.91 5.84 13.07
N LEU A 478 11.98 6.38 12.49
CA LEU A 478 13.06 7.08 13.20
C LEU A 478 13.48 8.37 12.49
N PRO A 479 12.85 9.52 12.81
CA PRO A 479 13.30 10.84 12.39
C PRO A 479 14.30 11.47 13.37
N LEU A 480 15.47 11.88 12.87
CA LEU A 480 16.59 12.40 13.68
C LEU A 480 17.20 13.73 13.17
N LEU A 481 16.51 14.52 12.35
CA LEU A 481 16.94 15.84 11.88
C LEU A 481 17.44 16.77 13.03
N ASN A 482 18.75 17.02 13.15
CA ASN A 482 19.41 17.67 14.29
C ASN A 482 20.84 18.15 13.92
N ASN A 483 21.71 18.39 14.92
CA ASN A 483 23.14 18.64 14.75
C ASN A 483 23.99 17.39 15.05
N LEU A 484 23.49 16.18 14.76
CA LEU A 484 24.19 14.92 15.08
C LEU A 484 25.43 14.73 14.21
N ASP A 485 26.51 14.21 14.79
CA ASP A 485 27.79 13.97 14.13
C ASP A 485 28.22 12.49 14.19
N GLY A 486 29.49 12.21 13.92
CA GLY A 486 30.00 10.84 13.96
C GLY A 486 29.52 10.00 12.78
N HIS A 487 29.42 8.69 12.96
CA HIS A 487 29.08 7.73 11.90
C HIS A 487 27.66 7.21 12.08
N ILE A 488 27.02 6.78 10.99
CA ILE A 488 25.81 5.94 11.08
C ILE A 488 26.25 4.55 11.62
N PRO A 489 25.74 4.07 12.76
CA PRO A 489 26.14 2.78 13.29
C PRO A 489 25.62 1.61 12.44
N ALA A 490 26.46 0.59 12.23
CA ALA A 490 26.06 -0.63 11.51
C ALA A 490 24.88 -1.37 12.17
N SER A 491 24.74 -1.25 13.49
CA SER A 491 23.64 -1.82 14.27
C SER A 491 22.26 -1.26 13.92
N VAL A 492 22.16 -0.10 13.24
CA VAL A 492 20.89 0.37 12.66
C VAL A 492 20.33 -0.66 11.68
N GLY A 493 21.18 -1.46 11.02
CA GLY A 493 20.78 -2.58 10.18
C GLY A 493 20.10 -3.75 10.91
N SER A 494 20.07 -3.74 12.25
CA SER A 494 19.33 -4.72 13.07
C SER A 494 17.85 -4.37 13.25
N LEU A 495 17.41 -3.18 12.83
CA LEU A 495 16.05 -2.66 13.00
C LEU A 495 15.11 -3.20 11.91
N THR A 496 14.96 -4.52 11.78
CA THR A 496 14.33 -5.15 10.62
C THR A 496 12.85 -4.80 10.39
N LYS A 497 12.16 -4.17 11.36
CA LYS A 497 10.78 -3.65 11.21
C LYS A 497 10.72 -2.21 10.66
N MET A 498 11.86 -1.56 10.49
CA MET A 498 11.97 -0.16 10.05
C MET A 498 11.38 0.03 8.65
N ARG A 499 10.38 0.90 8.52
CA ARG A 499 9.83 1.34 7.23
C ARG A 499 10.36 2.69 6.80
N ARG A 500 10.66 3.59 7.75
CA ARG A 500 11.05 4.98 7.44
C ARG A 500 12.20 5.46 8.31
N LEU A 501 13.34 5.72 7.68
CA LEU A 501 14.55 6.19 8.34
C LEU A 501 14.94 7.58 7.80
N PHE A 502 14.88 8.59 8.67
CA PHE A 502 15.21 9.98 8.32
C PHE A 502 16.41 10.48 9.11
N LEU A 503 17.55 10.57 8.43
CA LEU A 503 18.84 11.03 8.96
C LEU A 503 19.35 12.30 8.24
N TYR A 504 18.51 12.93 7.40
CA TYR A 504 18.90 14.08 6.60
C TYR A 504 19.18 15.33 7.45
N ASP A 505 19.86 16.32 6.85
CA ASP A 505 20.18 17.63 7.45
C ASP A 505 20.83 17.49 8.85
N ASN A 506 21.91 16.71 8.92
CA ASN A 506 22.75 16.54 10.11
C ASN A 506 24.24 16.76 9.74
N GLN A 507 25.15 16.46 10.66
CA GLN A 507 26.61 16.49 10.47
C GLN A 507 27.22 15.08 10.39
N LEU A 508 26.43 14.07 10.04
CA LEU A 508 26.87 12.67 9.98
C LEU A 508 27.97 12.50 8.94
N SER A 509 28.93 11.62 9.23
CA SER A 509 30.18 11.45 8.50
C SER A 509 30.56 9.98 8.36
N GLY A 510 31.68 9.72 7.69
CA GLY A 510 32.14 8.35 7.43
C GLY A 510 31.30 7.60 6.41
N SER A 511 31.51 6.29 6.28
CA SER A 511 30.84 5.46 5.28
C SER A 511 29.42 5.05 5.67
N VAL A 512 28.53 4.98 4.69
CA VAL A 512 27.20 4.38 4.87
C VAL A 512 27.34 2.87 5.15
N PRO A 513 26.82 2.33 6.27
CA PRO A 513 26.97 0.93 6.60
C PRO A 513 26.25 0.00 5.61
N SER A 514 26.88 -1.12 5.29
CA SER A 514 26.29 -2.12 4.39
C SER A 514 25.10 -2.85 4.99
N GLU A 515 25.05 -2.92 6.32
CA GLU A 515 24.04 -3.55 7.15
C GLU A 515 22.68 -2.86 7.03
N LEU A 516 22.62 -1.60 6.61
CA LEU A 516 21.36 -0.93 6.26
C LEU A 516 20.62 -1.67 5.13
N GLY A 517 21.33 -2.44 4.29
CA GLY A 517 20.73 -3.34 3.29
C GLY A 517 19.93 -4.51 3.88
N ASN A 518 19.96 -4.73 5.20
CA ASN A 518 19.14 -5.75 5.88
C ASN A 518 17.72 -5.27 6.18
N LEU A 519 17.43 -3.97 6.02
CA LEU A 519 16.13 -3.37 6.33
C LEU A 519 15.12 -3.61 5.19
N THR A 520 14.78 -4.86 4.89
CA THR A 520 14.00 -5.21 3.70
C THR A 520 12.59 -4.63 3.64
N ASP A 521 12.04 -4.22 4.79
CA ASP A 521 10.74 -3.55 4.91
C ASP A 521 10.81 -2.03 4.72
N LEU A 522 12.02 -1.47 4.52
CA LEU A 522 12.25 -0.04 4.35
C LEU A 522 11.60 0.46 3.06
N VAL A 523 10.80 1.51 3.21
CA VAL A 523 10.06 2.20 2.12
C VAL A 523 10.73 3.54 1.81
N GLU A 524 11.19 4.24 2.84
CA GLU A 524 11.79 5.56 2.70
C GLU A 524 13.11 5.67 3.45
N LEU A 525 14.14 6.12 2.73
CA LEU A 525 15.46 6.38 3.28
C LEU A 525 15.95 7.77 2.88
N TYR A 526 16.08 8.64 3.87
CA TYR A 526 16.59 10.00 3.71
C TYR A 526 17.89 10.15 4.50
N MET A 527 18.99 10.40 3.81
CA MET A 527 20.32 10.64 4.40
C MET A 527 21.03 11.80 3.70
N ASP A 528 20.28 12.64 3.01
CA ASP A 528 20.80 13.79 2.28
C ASP A 528 21.29 14.91 3.22
N THR A 529 22.05 15.85 2.66
CA THR A 529 22.57 17.03 3.36
C THR A 529 23.33 16.66 4.65
N ASN A 530 24.40 15.89 4.48
CA ASN A 530 25.29 15.43 5.54
C ASN A 530 26.76 15.47 5.05
N SER A 531 27.70 14.89 5.79
CA SER A 531 29.11 14.69 5.40
C SER A 531 29.47 13.22 5.15
N LEU A 532 28.50 12.38 4.76
CA LEU A 532 28.70 10.96 4.50
C LEU A 532 29.66 10.77 3.31
N SER A 533 30.54 9.78 3.40
CA SER A 533 31.64 9.55 2.46
C SER A 533 31.73 8.07 2.06
N GLY A 534 32.71 7.71 1.22
CA GLY A 534 32.84 6.34 0.72
C GLY A 534 31.76 5.96 -0.30
N PRO A 535 31.68 4.68 -0.70
CA PRO A 535 30.76 4.21 -1.73
C PRO A 535 29.34 4.03 -1.22
N ILE A 536 28.37 4.14 -2.13
CA ILE A 536 27.00 3.67 -1.88
C ILE A 536 27.06 2.14 -1.73
N PRO A 537 26.51 1.54 -0.64
CA PRO A 537 26.57 0.10 -0.45
C PRO A 537 25.79 -0.67 -1.51
N SER A 538 26.41 -1.69 -2.11
CA SER A 538 25.73 -2.56 -3.08
C SER A 538 24.58 -3.37 -2.45
N THR A 539 24.61 -3.57 -1.13
CA THR A 539 23.56 -4.22 -0.36
C THR A 539 22.24 -3.45 -0.40
N PHE A 540 22.23 -2.17 -0.79
CA PHE A 540 20.99 -1.41 -0.96
C PHE A 540 20.06 -2.06 -1.99
N GLY A 541 20.59 -2.83 -2.95
CA GLY A 541 19.77 -3.61 -3.89
C GLY A 541 18.89 -4.69 -3.24
N ASN A 542 19.04 -4.97 -1.95
CA ASN A 542 18.16 -5.88 -1.20
C ASN A 542 16.85 -5.20 -0.75
N LEU A 543 16.77 -3.87 -0.76
CA LEU A 543 15.66 -3.08 -0.22
C LEU A 543 14.48 -3.01 -1.21
N LYS A 544 13.87 -4.16 -1.54
CA LYS A 544 12.89 -4.28 -2.63
C LYS A 544 11.63 -3.40 -2.49
N ASN A 545 11.29 -2.99 -1.26
CA ASN A 545 10.16 -2.11 -0.97
C ASN A 545 10.51 -0.63 -1.00
N LEU A 546 11.79 -0.27 -1.19
CA LEU A 546 12.26 1.10 -1.15
C LEU A 546 11.68 1.91 -2.31
N ALA A 547 10.89 2.92 -1.98
CA ALA A 547 10.25 3.83 -2.92
C ALA A 547 11.01 5.15 -3.06
N VAL A 548 11.67 5.60 -1.98
CA VAL A 548 12.41 6.86 -1.92
C VAL A 548 13.80 6.63 -1.35
N LEU A 549 14.83 7.06 -2.10
CA LEU A 549 16.23 7.06 -1.68
C LEU A 549 16.87 8.41 -1.96
N PHE A 550 17.02 9.23 -0.91
CA PHE A 550 17.68 10.52 -0.98
C PHE A 550 19.02 10.49 -0.24
N MET A 551 20.10 10.76 -0.98
CA MET A 551 21.47 10.81 -0.48
C MET A 551 22.24 12.02 -1.04
N PHE A 552 21.53 13.02 -1.58
CA PHE A 552 22.14 14.19 -2.21
C PHE A 552 22.85 15.09 -1.19
N LYS A 553 23.69 16.02 -1.65
CA LYS A 553 24.50 16.91 -0.78
C LYS A 553 25.29 16.14 0.29
N ASN A 554 26.16 15.24 -0.14
CA ASN A 554 27.07 14.48 0.71
C ASN A 554 28.47 14.44 0.07
N ARG A 555 29.37 13.60 0.59
CA ARG A 555 30.72 13.34 0.06
C ARG A 555 30.88 11.91 -0.48
N LEU A 556 29.77 11.27 -0.87
CA LEU A 556 29.78 9.89 -1.39
C LEU A 556 30.63 9.83 -2.66
N SER A 557 31.34 8.73 -2.85
CA SER A 557 32.36 8.57 -3.89
C SER A 557 32.33 7.18 -4.53
N GLY A 558 33.04 7.00 -5.64
CA GLY A 558 32.98 5.75 -6.40
C GLY A 558 31.71 5.63 -7.26
N PRO A 559 31.49 4.48 -7.91
CA PRO A 559 30.37 4.27 -8.80
C PRO A 559 29.05 4.02 -8.07
N ILE A 560 27.94 4.38 -8.74
CA ILE A 560 26.62 3.93 -8.35
C ILE A 560 26.58 2.40 -8.54
N PRO A 561 26.23 1.59 -7.51
CA PRO A 561 26.20 0.14 -7.65
C PRO A 561 25.15 -0.33 -8.65
N GLN A 562 25.48 -1.34 -9.48
CA GLN A 562 24.52 -1.93 -10.42
C GLN A 562 23.30 -2.53 -9.71
N GLN A 563 23.46 -2.96 -8.46
CA GLN A 563 22.41 -3.52 -7.62
C GLN A 563 21.28 -2.52 -7.32
N ILE A 564 21.49 -1.21 -7.46
CA ILE A 564 20.41 -0.21 -7.34
C ILE A 564 19.29 -0.48 -8.36
N GLY A 565 19.60 -1.03 -9.54
CA GLY A 565 18.59 -1.43 -10.54
C GLY A 565 17.68 -2.61 -10.12
N ASN A 566 17.97 -3.26 -8.99
CA ASN A 566 17.08 -4.27 -8.39
C ASN A 566 15.88 -3.64 -7.66
N LEU A 567 15.91 -2.34 -7.39
CA LEU A 567 14.89 -1.62 -6.62
C LEU A 567 13.70 -1.27 -7.51
N LYS A 568 12.86 -2.27 -7.80
CA LYS A 568 11.70 -2.12 -8.70
C LYS A 568 10.59 -1.20 -8.18
N SER A 569 10.58 -0.93 -6.87
CA SER A 569 9.62 -0.01 -6.24
C SER A 569 10.12 1.45 -6.21
N LEU A 570 11.37 1.70 -6.62
CA LEU A 570 12.03 3.00 -6.48
C LEU A 570 11.46 4.01 -7.48
N ASN A 571 10.77 5.00 -6.95
CA ASN A 571 10.16 6.09 -7.72
C ASN A 571 11.01 7.36 -7.68
N ASN A 572 11.72 7.56 -6.57
CA ASN A 572 12.44 8.80 -6.29
C ASN A 572 13.86 8.48 -5.84
N LEU A 573 14.84 8.73 -6.71
CA LEU A 573 16.27 8.62 -6.44
C LEU A 573 16.93 9.98 -6.61
N SER A 574 17.62 10.45 -5.58
CA SER A 574 18.34 11.72 -5.63
C SER A 574 19.74 11.58 -5.03
N LEU A 575 20.74 11.70 -5.90
CA LEU A 575 22.16 11.49 -5.56
C LEU A 575 23.04 12.71 -5.87
N TRP A 576 22.46 13.84 -6.29
CA TRP A 576 23.20 15.02 -6.73
C TRP A 576 24.04 15.65 -5.61
N GLY A 577 25.06 16.44 -5.94
CA GLY A 577 25.90 17.08 -4.91
C GLY A 577 26.74 16.06 -4.11
N ASN A 578 27.27 15.04 -4.77
CA ASN A 578 28.23 14.07 -4.24
C ASN A 578 29.48 14.01 -5.14
N ASN A 579 30.48 13.21 -4.75
CA ASN A 579 31.70 12.94 -5.51
C ASN A 579 31.64 11.57 -6.24
N LEU A 580 30.44 11.18 -6.69
CA LEU A 580 30.22 9.93 -7.41
C LEU A 580 30.95 9.97 -8.77
N SER A 581 31.45 8.83 -9.21
CA SER A 581 32.30 8.70 -10.41
C SER A 581 31.93 7.44 -11.20
N GLY A 582 32.49 7.26 -12.39
CA GLY A 582 32.15 6.12 -13.24
C GLY A 582 30.81 6.27 -13.96
N PRO A 583 30.45 5.30 -14.81
CA PRO A 583 29.24 5.38 -15.62
C PRO A 583 27.99 5.15 -14.77
N ILE A 584 26.86 5.71 -15.21
CA ILE A 584 25.55 5.32 -14.70
C ILE A 584 25.35 3.82 -15.00
N PRO A 585 24.97 2.99 -14.01
CA PRO A 585 24.71 1.58 -14.23
C PRO A 585 23.72 1.33 -15.37
N THR A 586 24.05 0.40 -16.26
CA THR A 586 23.14 -0.03 -17.33
C THR A 586 21.86 -0.68 -16.79
N THR A 587 21.87 -1.13 -15.54
CA THR A 587 20.68 -1.61 -14.82
C THR A 587 19.68 -0.50 -14.47
N LEU A 588 20.08 0.77 -14.60
CA LEU A 588 19.22 1.96 -14.49
C LEU A 588 18.84 2.55 -15.86
N ARG A 589 19.27 1.94 -16.97
CA ARG A 589 18.89 2.35 -18.33
C ARG A 589 17.37 2.22 -18.49
N GLY A 590 16.72 3.23 -19.04
CA GLY A 590 15.26 3.30 -19.13
C GLY A 590 14.54 3.71 -17.85
N TRP A 591 15.25 3.90 -16.73
CA TRP A 591 14.62 4.34 -15.49
C TRP A 591 14.15 5.80 -15.62
N GLY A 592 12.83 6.00 -15.56
CA GLY A 592 12.19 7.29 -15.82
C GLY A 592 11.85 7.57 -17.29
N THR A 593 12.30 6.72 -18.23
CA THR A 593 11.97 6.83 -19.65
C THR A 593 10.55 6.32 -19.91
N ASN A 594 9.72 7.14 -20.55
CA ASN A 594 8.39 6.70 -21.01
C ASN A 594 8.50 5.98 -22.36
N GLU A 595 8.95 4.73 -22.31
CA GLU A 595 9.27 3.91 -23.50
C GLU A 595 8.02 3.59 -24.32
N GLY A 596 6.87 3.42 -23.65
CA GLY A 596 5.56 3.32 -24.32
C GLY A 596 5.24 4.55 -25.17
N LEU A 597 5.57 5.77 -24.71
CA LEU A 597 5.38 7.00 -25.47
C LEU A 597 6.29 7.06 -26.69
N ILE A 598 7.58 6.76 -26.55
CA ILE A 598 8.55 6.74 -27.65
C ILE A 598 8.06 5.82 -28.76
N ILE A 599 7.61 4.63 -28.38
CA ILE A 599 7.18 3.60 -29.31
C ILE A 599 5.82 3.96 -29.93
N SER A 600 4.96 4.65 -29.18
CA SER A 600 3.73 5.22 -29.72
C SER A 600 3.98 6.34 -30.75
N ILE A 601 5.01 7.16 -30.58
CA ILE A 601 5.30 8.26 -31.51
C ILE A 601 5.91 7.70 -32.81
N LEU A 602 6.89 6.81 -32.68
CA LEU A 602 7.71 6.37 -33.81
C LEU A 602 7.14 5.14 -34.53
N GLY A 603 6.60 4.17 -33.79
CA GLY A 603 6.03 2.94 -34.35
C GLY A 603 4.81 3.15 -35.25
N HIS A 604 4.13 4.30 -35.13
CA HIS A 604 2.86 4.61 -35.81
C HIS A 604 3.01 5.54 -37.04
N ARG A 605 4.24 5.85 -37.46
CA ARG A 605 4.53 6.71 -38.60
C ARG A 605 4.88 5.90 -39.85
N ASN A 606 4.78 6.48 -41.03
CA ASN A 606 5.34 5.85 -42.23
C ASN A 606 6.87 6.09 -42.30
N ALA A 607 7.53 5.48 -43.28
CA ALA A 607 8.98 5.55 -43.40
C ALA A 607 9.49 6.99 -43.63
N ALA A 608 8.76 7.79 -44.42
CA ALA A 608 9.09 9.19 -44.69
C ALA A 608 8.96 10.08 -43.45
N GLN A 609 7.89 9.90 -42.67
CA GLN A 609 7.65 10.64 -41.43
C GLN A 609 8.69 10.32 -40.34
N ARG A 610 9.07 9.04 -40.19
CA ARG A 610 10.16 8.66 -39.27
C ARG A 610 11.50 9.28 -39.67
N LYS A 611 11.79 9.31 -40.97
CA LYS A 611 13.00 9.96 -41.51
C LYS A 611 13.01 11.44 -41.15
N LEU A 612 11.90 12.15 -41.38
CA LEU A 612 11.78 13.57 -41.05
C LEU A 612 11.94 13.83 -39.54
N ILE A 613 11.29 13.03 -38.68
CA ILE A 613 11.43 13.15 -37.22
C ILE A 613 12.90 13.00 -36.80
N ARG A 614 13.62 12.04 -37.40
CA ARG A 614 15.04 11.81 -37.12
C ARG A 614 15.90 13.00 -37.56
N GLU A 615 15.66 13.54 -38.75
CA GLU A 615 16.37 14.71 -39.29
C GLU A 615 16.12 15.94 -38.42
N THR A 616 14.85 16.24 -38.09
CA THR A 616 14.49 17.36 -37.22
C THR A 616 15.05 17.21 -35.80
N TYR A 617 15.05 15.99 -35.24
CA TYR A 617 15.64 15.73 -33.93
C TYR A 617 17.15 16.00 -33.95
N ALA A 618 17.85 15.54 -34.99
CA ALA A 618 19.28 15.79 -35.15
C ALA A 618 19.59 17.28 -35.32
N GLU A 619 18.77 18.03 -36.05
CA GLU A 619 18.90 19.49 -36.18
C GLU A 619 18.63 20.23 -34.86
N THR A 620 17.63 19.78 -34.09
CA THR A 620 17.19 20.46 -32.86
C THR A 620 18.13 20.20 -31.68
N TYR A 621 18.58 18.95 -31.54
CA TYR A 621 19.33 18.49 -30.35
C TYR A 621 20.79 18.17 -30.65
N GLY A 622 21.23 18.26 -31.91
CA GLY A 622 22.61 17.99 -32.31
C GLY A 622 23.03 16.52 -32.18
N GLU A 623 22.08 15.61 -31.95
CA GLU A 623 22.33 14.18 -31.76
C GLU A 623 21.42 13.34 -32.66
N ASP A 624 21.97 12.24 -33.20
CA ASP A 624 21.18 11.26 -33.94
C ASP A 624 20.16 10.58 -33.02
N LEU A 625 18.87 10.69 -33.34
CA LEU A 625 17.78 10.13 -32.54
C LEU A 625 17.99 8.64 -32.23
N LEU A 626 18.57 7.88 -33.15
CA LEU A 626 18.85 6.46 -32.95
C LEU A 626 19.89 6.23 -31.85
N LYS A 627 20.93 7.07 -31.78
CA LYS A 627 21.94 7.02 -30.72
C LYS A 627 21.38 7.50 -29.37
N ALA A 628 20.49 8.50 -29.39
CA ALA A 628 19.83 8.98 -28.18
C ALA A 628 18.90 7.91 -27.58
N LEU A 629 18.07 7.28 -28.41
CA LEU A 629 17.19 6.19 -27.99
C LEU A 629 17.94 4.96 -27.52
N ASP A 630 19.04 4.60 -28.19
CA ASP A 630 19.91 3.53 -27.72
C ASP A 630 20.35 3.81 -26.27
N LYS A 631 20.82 5.00 -25.94
CA LYS A 631 21.24 5.31 -24.56
C LYS A 631 20.13 5.25 -23.52
N GLU A 632 18.89 5.57 -23.90
CA GLU A 632 17.78 5.83 -22.98
C GLU A 632 16.79 4.67 -22.83
N LEU A 633 16.76 3.71 -23.78
CA LEU A 633 15.87 2.56 -23.72
C LEU A 633 16.42 1.46 -22.81
N SER A 634 15.58 0.92 -21.96
CA SER A 634 15.86 -0.26 -21.16
C SER A 634 16.19 -1.46 -22.05
N ASN A 635 16.99 -2.39 -21.52
CA ASN A 635 17.49 -3.54 -22.28
C ASN A 635 16.37 -4.40 -22.87
N ASP A 636 15.21 -4.46 -22.21
CA ASP A 636 14.06 -5.20 -22.72
C ASP A 636 13.53 -4.53 -24.01
N PHE A 637 13.47 -3.20 -24.07
CA PHE A 637 12.84 -2.45 -25.15
C PHE A 637 13.79 -2.08 -26.29
N GLU A 638 15.11 -2.13 -26.09
CA GLU A 638 16.11 -2.04 -27.16
C GLU A 638 15.82 -3.05 -28.28
N LEU A 639 15.27 -4.23 -27.95
CA LEU A 639 14.89 -5.26 -28.92
C LEU A 639 13.70 -4.85 -29.82
N LEU A 640 12.91 -3.85 -29.44
CA LEU A 640 11.84 -3.28 -30.27
C LEU A 640 12.32 -2.08 -31.11
N PHE A 641 13.53 -1.59 -30.88
CA PHE A 641 14.12 -0.50 -31.65
C PHE A 641 14.03 -0.72 -33.18
N PRO A 642 14.26 -1.92 -33.74
CA PRO A 642 14.08 -2.17 -35.17
C PRO A 642 12.63 -2.01 -35.64
N LEU A 643 11.62 -2.34 -34.83
CA LEU A 643 10.20 -2.17 -35.17
C LEU A 643 9.80 -0.69 -35.31
N VAL A 644 10.49 0.15 -34.54
CA VAL A 644 10.19 1.56 -34.32
C VAL A 644 10.93 2.44 -35.32
N CYS A 645 12.10 1.99 -35.79
CA CYS A 645 13.01 2.80 -36.60
C CYS A 645 13.29 2.23 -38.00
N SER A 646 12.76 1.05 -38.36
CA SER A 646 13.00 0.44 -39.69
C SER A 646 12.27 1.16 -40.84
N TYR A 647 12.92 1.18 -42.01
CA TYR A 647 12.26 1.40 -43.29
C TYR A 647 11.48 0.13 -43.64
N ARG A 648 10.16 0.15 -43.47
CA ARG A 648 9.31 -0.93 -43.99
C ARG A 648 9.32 -0.84 -45.51
N TYR A 649 9.49 -1.98 -46.17
CA TYR A 649 9.33 -2.05 -47.63
C TYR A 649 7.89 -1.66 -48.01
N GLU A 650 7.70 -0.73 -48.96
CA GLU A 650 6.37 -0.24 -49.34
C GLU A 650 5.78 -0.96 -50.57
N GLY A 651 6.44 -2.01 -51.08
CA GLY A 651 5.93 -2.75 -52.24
C GLY A 651 4.73 -3.65 -51.91
N ASP A 652 3.82 -3.77 -52.89
CA ASP A 652 2.58 -4.56 -52.80
C ASP A 652 2.76 -6.05 -53.17
N GLU A 653 3.95 -6.45 -53.59
CA GLU A 653 4.23 -7.85 -53.94
C GLU A 653 4.12 -8.78 -52.72
N VAL A 654 3.35 -9.86 -52.87
CA VAL A 654 3.11 -10.86 -51.82
C VAL A 654 3.60 -12.24 -52.27
N SER A 655 4.53 -12.81 -51.50
CA SER A 655 4.98 -14.20 -51.62
C SER A 655 4.29 -15.07 -50.58
N MET A 656 3.39 -15.95 -51.03
CA MET A 656 2.69 -16.90 -50.14
C MET A 656 3.62 -17.98 -49.58
N THR A 657 4.67 -18.37 -50.32
CA THR A 657 5.69 -19.31 -49.85
C THR A 657 6.48 -18.71 -48.68
N LEU A 658 6.82 -17.43 -48.77
CA LEU A 658 7.48 -16.70 -47.69
C LEU A 658 6.54 -16.54 -46.49
N ALA A 659 5.28 -16.15 -46.72
CA ALA A 659 4.27 -16.01 -45.68
C ALA A 659 4.07 -17.30 -44.86
N LYS A 660 4.10 -18.46 -45.52
CA LYS A 660 4.00 -19.77 -44.86
C LYS A 660 5.23 -20.12 -44.03
N THR A 661 6.42 -19.78 -44.54
CA THR A 661 7.68 -20.03 -43.83
C THR A 661 7.76 -19.14 -42.58
N GLU A 662 7.42 -17.86 -42.71
CA GLU A 662 7.45 -16.88 -41.63
C GLU A 662 6.36 -17.16 -40.58
N ALA A 663 5.16 -17.61 -40.98
CA ALA A 663 4.13 -18.02 -40.04
C ALA A 663 4.60 -19.15 -39.09
N LYS A 664 5.31 -20.16 -39.63
CA LYS A 664 5.88 -21.24 -38.83
C LYS A 664 6.97 -20.76 -37.88
N LEU A 665 7.85 -19.89 -38.37
CA LEU A 665 8.89 -19.26 -37.57
C LEU A 665 8.29 -18.48 -36.39
N LEU A 666 7.27 -17.64 -36.64
CA LEU A 666 6.59 -16.89 -35.58
C LEU A 666 5.99 -17.83 -34.52
N HIS A 667 5.38 -18.93 -34.94
CA HIS A 667 4.78 -19.90 -34.02
C HIS A 667 5.83 -20.61 -33.16
N GLU A 668 6.94 -21.02 -33.77
CA GLU A 668 8.05 -21.65 -33.07
C GLU A 668 8.61 -20.72 -31.97
N LYS A 669 8.89 -19.46 -32.31
CA LYS A 669 9.45 -18.48 -31.37
C LYS A 669 8.48 -18.17 -30.23
N ILE A 670 7.18 -18.06 -30.52
CA ILE A 670 6.14 -17.87 -29.49
C ILE A 670 6.05 -19.08 -28.56
N SER A 671 6.12 -20.30 -29.09
CA SER A 671 6.07 -21.53 -28.27
C SER A 671 7.23 -21.63 -27.28
N LYS A 672 8.39 -21.08 -27.66
CA LYS A 672 9.60 -21.00 -26.84
C LYS A 672 9.67 -19.74 -25.95
N LYS A 673 8.66 -18.87 -26.00
CA LYS A 673 8.65 -17.52 -25.37
C LYS A 673 9.86 -16.65 -25.77
N ALA A 674 10.40 -16.86 -26.97
CA ALA A 674 11.55 -16.13 -27.49
C ALA A 674 11.10 -14.86 -28.23
N TYR A 675 10.43 -13.94 -27.51
CA TYR A 675 9.81 -12.75 -28.10
C TYR A 675 10.82 -11.69 -28.57
N GLY A 676 12.01 -11.67 -27.97
CA GLY A 676 13.13 -10.80 -28.33
C GLY A 676 14.06 -11.33 -29.43
N ASP A 677 13.70 -12.44 -30.07
CA ASP A 677 14.50 -13.06 -31.12
C ASP A 677 14.59 -12.18 -32.38
N GLU A 678 15.80 -11.99 -32.92
CA GLU A 678 16.03 -11.09 -34.06
C GLU A 678 15.19 -11.46 -35.29
N ASP A 679 15.01 -12.75 -35.57
CA ASP A 679 14.21 -13.19 -36.71
C ASP A 679 12.72 -12.91 -36.50
N PHE A 680 12.23 -13.07 -35.26
CA PHE A 680 10.86 -12.73 -34.88
C PHE A 680 10.58 -11.22 -35.08
N ILE A 681 11.47 -10.37 -34.55
CA ILE A 681 11.37 -8.92 -34.68
C ILE A 681 11.52 -8.50 -36.15
N ARG A 682 12.44 -9.09 -36.91
CA ARG A 682 12.68 -8.78 -38.33
C ARG A 682 11.45 -9.01 -39.19
N VAL A 683 10.74 -10.12 -39.01
CA VAL A 683 9.49 -10.42 -39.74
C VAL A 683 8.48 -9.31 -39.48
N LEU A 684 8.30 -8.92 -38.22
CA LEU A 684 7.35 -7.89 -37.83
C LEU A 684 7.80 -6.47 -38.21
N ALA A 685 9.10 -6.19 -38.36
CA ALA A 685 9.67 -4.86 -38.55
C ALA A 685 9.94 -4.48 -40.00
N THR A 686 10.29 -5.43 -40.87
CA THR A 686 10.89 -5.11 -42.18
C THR A 686 9.95 -5.36 -43.37
N ARG A 687 8.95 -6.23 -43.20
CA ARG A 687 8.03 -6.62 -44.27
C ARG A 687 7.05 -5.51 -44.65
N SER A 688 6.65 -5.51 -45.92
CA SER A 688 5.57 -4.63 -46.39
C SER A 688 4.25 -4.98 -45.72
N LYS A 689 3.34 -4.00 -45.70
CA LYS A 689 2.01 -4.17 -45.11
C LYS A 689 1.23 -5.30 -45.78
N ALA A 690 1.39 -5.45 -47.10
CA ALA A 690 0.78 -6.53 -47.86
C ALA A 690 1.35 -7.91 -47.46
N GLN A 691 2.68 -8.04 -47.41
CA GLN A 691 3.35 -9.29 -47.05
C GLN A 691 3.12 -9.71 -45.59
N ILE A 692 3.15 -8.76 -44.64
CA ILE A 692 2.92 -9.08 -43.22
C ILE A 692 1.48 -9.54 -42.96
N ASN A 693 0.50 -8.93 -43.63
CA ASN A 693 -0.89 -9.37 -43.54
C ASN A 693 -1.08 -10.78 -44.11
N ALA A 694 -0.42 -11.11 -45.22
CA ALA A 694 -0.42 -12.46 -45.77
C ALA A 694 0.19 -13.48 -44.79
N THR A 695 1.29 -13.12 -44.13
CA THR A 695 1.98 -13.93 -43.11
C THR A 695 1.09 -14.19 -41.89
N LEU A 696 0.43 -13.16 -41.37
CA LEU A 696 -0.46 -13.29 -40.20
C LEU A 696 -1.76 -14.04 -40.52
N ASN A 697 -2.29 -13.88 -41.73
CA ASN A 697 -3.41 -14.70 -42.21
C ASN A 697 -3.01 -16.18 -42.32
N GLN A 698 -1.82 -16.45 -42.86
CA GLN A 698 -1.29 -17.81 -42.97
C GLN A 698 -1.04 -18.43 -41.60
N TYR A 699 -0.51 -17.66 -40.64
CA TYR A 699 -0.39 -18.07 -39.24
C TYR A 699 -1.74 -18.50 -38.66
N LYS A 700 -2.77 -17.67 -38.81
CA LYS A 700 -4.11 -17.96 -38.32
C LYS A 700 -4.71 -19.22 -38.96
N ASN A 701 -4.51 -19.40 -40.27
CA ASN A 701 -5.01 -20.55 -41.00
C ASN A 701 -4.32 -21.86 -40.57
N GLU A 702 -3.02 -21.81 -40.28
CA GLU A 702 -2.21 -23.01 -39.99
C GLU A 702 -2.25 -23.42 -38.51
N PHE A 703 -2.42 -22.45 -37.59
CA PHE A 703 -2.38 -22.70 -36.13
C PHE A 703 -3.70 -22.43 -35.40
N GLY A 704 -4.75 -21.98 -36.10
CA GLY A 704 -6.10 -21.84 -35.56
C GLY A 704 -6.34 -20.62 -34.67
N ASN A 705 -5.29 -19.85 -34.34
CA ASN A 705 -5.37 -18.64 -33.49
C ASN A 705 -4.74 -17.41 -34.15
N ASP A 706 -5.21 -16.23 -33.76
CA ASP A 706 -4.56 -14.96 -34.12
C ASP A 706 -3.24 -14.81 -33.35
N LEU A 707 -2.19 -14.30 -33.99
CA LEU A 707 -0.90 -14.04 -33.34
C LEU A 707 -1.07 -13.22 -32.03
N ASN A 708 -2.01 -12.27 -32.00
CA ASN A 708 -2.29 -11.46 -30.81
C ASN A 708 -2.94 -12.22 -29.65
N LYS A 709 -3.45 -13.43 -29.89
CA LYS A 709 -3.99 -14.32 -28.86
C LYS A 709 -2.93 -15.28 -28.33
N ASP A 710 -2.01 -15.72 -29.18
CA ASP A 710 -0.93 -16.64 -28.77
C ASP A 710 0.20 -15.92 -28.02
N LEU A 711 0.36 -14.61 -28.20
CA LEU A 711 1.13 -13.74 -27.30
C LEU A 711 0.41 -13.67 -25.93
N LYS A 712 0.74 -14.61 -25.03
CA LYS A 712 0.19 -14.72 -23.66
C LYS A 712 0.48 -13.45 -22.85
N THR A 713 -0.50 -12.94 -22.10
CA THR A 713 -0.33 -11.74 -21.27
C THR A 713 0.23 -12.08 -19.90
N ASP A 714 1.44 -11.58 -19.60
CA ASP A 714 1.83 -11.28 -18.23
C ASP A 714 1.64 -9.76 -18.04
N PRO A 715 0.74 -9.31 -17.15
CA PRO A 715 0.51 -7.88 -16.90
C PRO A 715 1.73 -7.17 -16.29
N LYS A 716 2.76 -7.89 -15.84
CA LYS A 716 4.04 -7.34 -15.38
C LYS A 716 5.11 -7.26 -16.49
N ASP A 717 4.82 -7.80 -17.69
CA ASP A 717 5.74 -7.82 -18.82
C ASP A 717 5.38 -6.71 -19.81
N GLU A 718 5.95 -5.53 -19.56
CA GLU A 718 5.70 -4.31 -20.35
C GLU A 718 6.18 -4.46 -21.81
N PHE A 719 7.24 -5.23 -22.05
CA PHE A 719 7.76 -5.53 -23.38
C PHE A 719 6.72 -6.30 -24.22
N LEU A 720 6.11 -7.33 -23.64
CA LEU A 720 5.12 -8.17 -24.31
C LEU A 720 3.80 -7.42 -24.55
N ALA A 721 3.41 -6.53 -23.63
CA ALA A 721 2.27 -5.64 -23.81
C ALA A 721 2.45 -4.73 -25.03
N LEU A 722 3.65 -4.18 -25.19
CA LEU A 722 3.99 -3.26 -26.26
C LEU A 722 4.16 -3.95 -27.63
N LEU A 723 4.80 -5.12 -27.66
CA LEU A 723 4.91 -5.95 -28.86
C LEU A 723 3.53 -6.28 -29.44
N ARG A 724 2.56 -6.60 -28.56
CA ARG A 724 1.17 -6.87 -28.95
C ARG A 724 0.46 -5.63 -29.48
N ALA A 725 0.71 -4.45 -28.90
CA ALA A 725 0.18 -3.20 -29.44
C ALA A 725 0.67 -2.96 -30.88
N THR A 726 1.96 -3.23 -31.11
CA THR A 726 2.61 -3.12 -32.43
C THR A 726 1.96 -4.05 -33.46
N VAL A 727 1.75 -5.33 -33.13
CA VAL A 727 1.09 -6.30 -34.05
C VAL A 727 -0.36 -5.90 -34.39
N LYS A 728 -1.11 -5.34 -33.43
CA LYS A 728 -2.47 -4.83 -33.68
C LYS A 728 -2.49 -3.64 -34.64
N CYS A 729 -1.53 -2.73 -34.51
CA CYS A 729 -1.40 -1.58 -35.39
C CYS A 729 -1.12 -2.01 -36.84
N LEU A 730 -0.27 -3.04 -37.06
CA LEU A 730 0.07 -3.50 -38.40
C LEU A 730 -1.09 -4.15 -39.15
N THR A 731 -1.98 -4.81 -38.43
CA THR A 731 -3.06 -5.63 -39.00
C THR A 731 -4.36 -4.88 -39.22
N ARG A 732 -4.73 -3.99 -38.29
CA ARG A 732 -6.01 -3.25 -38.28
C ARG A 732 -5.83 -1.86 -37.69
N PRO A 733 -5.07 -0.97 -38.37
CA PRO A 733 -4.73 0.33 -37.83
C PRO A 733 -5.96 1.17 -37.52
N GLU A 734 -6.96 1.20 -38.41
CA GLU A 734 -8.21 1.94 -38.21
C GLU A 734 -8.97 1.50 -36.95
N LYS A 735 -9.05 0.19 -36.67
CA LYS A 735 -9.71 -0.33 -35.47
C LYS A 735 -8.86 -0.17 -34.22
N TYR A 736 -7.54 -0.19 -34.36
CA TYR A 736 -6.63 0.09 -33.25
C TYR A 736 -6.71 1.56 -32.84
N PHE A 737 -6.59 2.49 -33.79
CA PHE A 737 -6.66 3.93 -33.52
C PHE A 737 -8.07 4.39 -33.17
N GLU A 738 -9.14 3.78 -33.72
CA GLU A 738 -10.51 3.96 -33.20
C GLU A 738 -10.55 3.56 -31.73
N LYS A 739 -10.00 2.40 -31.39
CA LYS A 739 -9.95 1.95 -30.00
C LYS A 739 -9.15 2.91 -29.13
N VAL A 740 -8.01 3.43 -29.60
CA VAL A 740 -7.21 4.42 -28.86
C VAL A 740 -7.97 5.74 -28.73
N LEU A 741 -8.60 6.27 -29.79
CA LEU A 741 -9.44 7.47 -29.74
C LEU A 741 -10.61 7.30 -28.78
N ARG A 742 -11.27 6.14 -28.79
CA ARG A 742 -12.37 5.81 -27.87
C ARG A 742 -11.92 5.61 -26.44
N LEU A 743 -10.68 5.16 -26.22
CA LEU A 743 -10.10 5.12 -24.89
C LEU A 743 -9.65 6.52 -24.44
N SER A 744 -9.24 7.37 -25.40
CA SER A 744 -8.77 8.74 -25.15
C SER A 744 -9.94 9.72 -24.93
N ILE A 745 -11.06 9.54 -25.64
CA ILE A 745 -12.32 10.29 -25.49
C ILE A 745 -13.20 9.48 -24.55
N ASN A 746 -13.21 9.85 -23.28
CA ASN A 746 -14.00 9.17 -22.27
C ASN A 746 -14.74 10.20 -21.41
N ARG A 747 -15.97 9.88 -21.00
CA ARG A 747 -16.91 10.80 -20.33
C ARG A 747 -16.48 11.30 -18.93
N ARG A 748 -15.24 11.04 -18.50
CA ARG A 748 -14.61 11.45 -17.22
C ARG A 748 -13.09 11.62 -17.37
N GLY A 749 -12.68 12.62 -18.14
CA GLY A 749 -11.28 12.97 -18.37
C GLY A 749 -10.78 12.40 -19.68
N THR A 750 -10.71 13.28 -20.68
CA THR A 750 -10.07 12.98 -21.97
C THR A 750 -8.57 12.85 -21.73
N ASP A 751 -7.92 11.76 -22.17
CA ASP A 751 -6.45 11.72 -22.23
C ASP A 751 -6.04 12.68 -23.35
N GLU A 752 -5.86 13.95 -22.96
CA GLU A 752 -5.66 15.04 -23.90
C GLU A 752 -4.40 14.81 -24.75
N GLY A 753 -3.37 14.21 -24.13
CA GLY A 753 -2.16 13.81 -24.83
C GLY A 753 -2.42 12.74 -25.89
N ALA A 754 -3.13 11.66 -25.56
CA ALA A 754 -3.43 10.58 -26.50
C ALA A 754 -4.42 11.02 -27.59
N LEU A 755 -5.46 11.78 -27.23
CA LEU A 755 -6.42 12.32 -28.17
C LEU A 755 -5.74 13.28 -29.15
N THR A 756 -4.98 14.26 -28.64
CA THR A 756 -4.22 15.20 -29.47
C THR A 756 -3.26 14.45 -30.37
N ARG A 757 -2.52 13.46 -29.84
CA ARG A 757 -1.60 12.64 -30.65
C ARG A 757 -2.33 11.91 -31.77
N VAL A 758 -3.43 11.22 -31.52
CA VAL A 758 -4.11 10.49 -32.61
C VAL A 758 -4.73 11.44 -33.62
N VAL A 759 -5.38 12.52 -33.18
CA VAL A 759 -6.00 13.51 -34.07
C VAL A 759 -4.94 14.19 -34.93
N THR A 760 -3.89 14.76 -34.33
CA THR A 760 -2.82 15.47 -35.05
C THR A 760 -2.06 14.56 -36.01
N THR A 761 -1.80 13.30 -35.61
CA THR A 761 -0.89 12.44 -36.37
C THR A 761 -1.59 11.61 -37.44
N ARG A 762 -2.93 11.52 -37.40
CA ARG A 762 -3.74 10.82 -38.40
C ARG A 762 -4.59 11.75 -39.25
N ALA A 763 -4.71 13.05 -38.90
CA ALA A 763 -5.55 14.05 -39.57
C ALA A 763 -5.42 14.02 -41.10
N GLU A 764 -4.21 13.87 -41.62
CA GLU A 764 -3.91 13.94 -43.05
C GLU A 764 -3.87 12.57 -43.74
N VAL A 765 -3.88 11.47 -42.99
CA VAL A 765 -3.55 10.13 -43.50
C VAL A 765 -4.79 9.25 -43.63
N ASP A 766 -5.53 9.07 -42.55
CA ASP A 766 -6.67 8.13 -42.51
C ASP A 766 -7.71 8.47 -41.43
N LEU A 767 -7.65 9.67 -40.85
CA LEU A 767 -8.58 10.12 -39.80
C LEU A 767 -10.05 10.01 -40.27
N LYS A 768 -10.33 10.19 -41.56
CA LYS A 768 -11.68 9.99 -42.12
C LYS A 768 -12.20 8.57 -41.87
N ILE A 769 -11.40 7.55 -42.20
CA ILE A 769 -11.78 6.14 -42.03
C ILE A 769 -11.89 5.79 -40.54
N ILE A 770 -11.01 6.37 -39.71
CA ILE A 770 -11.05 6.19 -38.26
C ILE A 770 -12.33 6.82 -37.66
N LYS A 771 -12.76 7.99 -38.15
CA LYS A 771 -14.03 8.65 -37.76
C LYS A 771 -15.23 7.77 -38.08
N ASP A 772 -15.24 7.15 -39.27
CA ASP A 772 -16.33 6.29 -39.72
C ASP A 772 -16.44 5.02 -38.85
N GLU A 773 -15.32 4.34 -38.56
CA GLU A 773 -15.29 3.19 -37.65
C GLU A 773 -15.69 3.57 -36.21
N TYR A 774 -15.24 4.74 -35.73
CA TYR A 774 -15.63 5.26 -34.42
C TYR A 774 -17.14 5.50 -34.33
N GLN A 775 -17.73 6.15 -35.34
CA GLN A 775 -19.16 6.41 -35.37
C GLN A 775 -19.97 5.12 -35.48
N GLN A 776 -19.56 4.19 -36.36
CA GLN A 776 -20.25 2.92 -36.55
C GLN A 776 -20.32 2.10 -35.26
N ARG A 777 -19.27 2.17 -34.43
CA ARG A 777 -19.16 1.37 -33.21
C ARG A 777 -19.75 2.04 -31.97
N ASN A 778 -19.60 3.35 -31.85
CA ASN A 778 -20.00 4.10 -30.66
C ASN A 778 -21.37 4.77 -30.80
N SER A 779 -21.99 4.68 -31.98
CA SER A 779 -23.29 5.30 -32.31
C SER A 779 -23.34 6.82 -32.09
N VAL A 780 -22.17 7.47 -31.97
CA VAL A 780 -22.00 8.92 -31.79
C VAL A 780 -20.83 9.37 -32.67
N PRO A 781 -21.02 10.41 -33.51
CA PRO A 781 -19.94 11.03 -34.28
C PRO A 781 -18.79 11.56 -33.42
N LEU A 782 -17.56 11.48 -33.93
CA LEU A 782 -16.34 11.86 -33.18
C LEU A 782 -16.35 13.33 -32.73
N ASP A 783 -16.85 14.24 -33.57
CA ASP A 783 -17.01 15.66 -33.25
C ASP A 783 -17.95 15.90 -32.07
N ARG A 784 -19.12 15.24 -32.04
CA ARG A 784 -20.02 15.30 -30.88
C ARG A 784 -19.39 14.71 -29.62
N ALA A 785 -18.50 13.72 -29.76
CA ALA A 785 -17.79 13.14 -28.63
C ALA A 785 -16.73 14.11 -28.08
N ILE A 786 -16.05 14.86 -28.95
CA ILE A 786 -15.07 15.89 -28.58
C ILE A 786 -15.74 17.08 -27.88
N VAL A 787 -16.84 17.62 -28.42
CA VAL A 787 -17.62 18.71 -27.78
C VAL A 787 -18.10 18.31 -26.39
N LYS A 788 -18.39 17.03 -26.19
CA LYS A 788 -18.92 16.54 -24.92
C LYS A 788 -17.83 16.41 -23.84
N ASP A 789 -16.64 15.97 -24.21
CA ASP A 789 -15.60 15.52 -23.27
C ASP A 789 -14.35 16.43 -23.25
N THR A 790 -14.32 17.50 -24.04
CA THR A 790 -13.28 18.54 -24.06
C THR A 790 -13.93 19.92 -24.00
N HIS A 791 -13.19 20.96 -23.56
CA HIS A 791 -13.73 22.31 -23.38
C HIS A 791 -12.72 23.40 -23.79
N GLY A 792 -13.21 24.60 -24.10
CA GLY A 792 -12.38 25.80 -24.29
C GLY A 792 -11.56 25.79 -25.58
N ASP A 793 -10.37 26.40 -25.56
CA ASP A 793 -9.53 26.52 -26.78
C ASP A 793 -8.99 25.17 -27.27
N TYR A 794 -8.85 24.21 -26.37
CA TYR A 794 -8.46 22.83 -26.67
C TYR A 794 -9.52 22.10 -27.51
N GLU A 795 -10.79 22.22 -27.14
CA GLU A 795 -11.92 21.70 -27.92
C GLU A 795 -11.96 22.30 -29.32
N LYS A 796 -11.85 23.63 -29.43
CA LYS A 796 -11.86 24.35 -30.72
C LYS A 796 -10.73 23.90 -31.64
N MET A 797 -9.53 23.71 -31.10
CA MET A 797 -8.38 23.21 -31.87
C MET A 797 -8.65 21.81 -32.43
N LEU A 798 -9.19 20.90 -31.60
CA LEU A 798 -9.49 19.54 -32.04
C LEU A 798 -10.61 19.50 -33.08
N LEU A 799 -11.68 20.29 -32.90
CA LEU A 799 -12.78 20.40 -33.86
C LEU A 799 -12.30 20.90 -35.23
N ALA A 800 -11.40 21.89 -35.23
CA ALA A 800 -10.75 22.37 -36.45
C ALA A 800 -9.90 21.27 -37.12
N LEU A 801 -9.07 20.56 -36.34
CA LEU A 801 -8.19 19.48 -36.84
C LEU A 801 -8.97 18.29 -37.42
N ILE A 802 -10.17 18.00 -36.91
CA ILE A 802 -11.02 16.93 -37.46
C ILE A 802 -11.98 17.40 -38.56
N GLY A 803 -11.88 18.68 -38.97
CA GLY A 803 -12.65 19.29 -40.06
C GLY A 803 -14.13 19.52 -39.78
N HIS A 804 -14.50 19.79 -38.52
CA HIS A 804 -15.86 20.20 -38.17
C HIS A 804 -16.11 21.63 -38.69
N LYS A 805 -17.23 21.86 -39.39
CA LYS A 805 -17.67 23.18 -39.83
C LYS A 805 -18.79 23.62 -38.89
N GLU A 806 -18.59 24.73 -38.19
CA GLU A 806 -19.66 25.39 -37.44
C GLU A 806 -20.70 25.91 -38.45
N ASP A 807 -21.96 25.51 -38.28
CA ASP A 807 -23.12 26.07 -39.01
C ASP A 807 -23.63 27.33 -38.29
#